data_AF-A0A9W7XRP8-F1
#
_entry.id   AF-A0A9W7XRP8-F1
#
_cell.length_a   1.000
_cell.length_b   1.000
_cell.length_c   1.000
_cell.angle_alpha   90.00
_cell.angle_beta   90.00
_cell.angle_gamma   90.00
#
_symmetry.space_group_name_H-M   'P 1'
#
loop_
_entity.id
_entity.type
_entity.pdbx_description
1 polymer ?
#
loop_
_entity_poly.entity_id
_entity_poly.type
_entity_poly.pdbx_seq_one_letter_code
_entity_poly.pdbx_strand_id
1 'polypeptide(L)'
;MPDGPVDPAPAIPWFDYATMGQNGSVPLVIDNGSGMCRAGWATENDPRLEFDNVVAKYRNRKISNGPILLVGNTVYSDPMAKTSIRSGFDNSVVTNFEVMESVLDYVFTMLGCSEDSVGQPIVMTETVCTPFTSRRHMSELLFECYGVPSVTYGIDSVWSYYKNTGGFNKGGLIVASGNTASHVIPIYDARARTDHCKRINLGGLSMEEYMLKLLQLKYPSFPMKITEWQSRQLVEKFAYVAQDFDDELAGYLDIDNLRTNDVVVQFPFPMPALDERTEEDIQKATERRREQAKKMQEMAAKKRQEKNDMRARELEQLAALRDNKDKMDADEFVDRLRDQGMATENELEEAIAKAQQFVARALNKDTGAAVEEKEPPTFPLVDLPDEELTEEQRQEKRKQVFLKASHEARERARAEKEKERMRFEEIARLDDERRTNHFDQWLAELQGKRNEAINRIEERRARRRELNDRRSHASQMRMRNIADLAANEPGSAAAGGNGAAGSKRRRRGDQDDDFGAEDDDWNIYRDISKEDEAEEDEEDEAELEKYNKQLQKHAPDYLEGLDRVARAKIEGTTMYRFTEGCQPAILEKPAAPYKPDNATIVARAAREYQLHLNVERIRVPEIIFRPSLVGLDQAGLLETVEGIIKRAGRASLVSNVFVTGGGFAQLPGILQRLEWDIRSIVPVDTPIAVRRAADPLRDAWRGAALWSTREVDEFRASCFTKQDYLELGGEYIREHSASNRYHKFSAAASPASL
;
A
#
# COMPACT_ATOMS: atom_id res chain seq x y z
N MET A 1 -13.73 7.50 -0.40
CA MET A 1 -14.67 7.43 -1.56
C MET A 1 -15.55 6.19 -1.42
N PRO A 2 -16.83 6.21 -1.84
CA PRO A 2 -17.66 4.99 -1.81
C PRO A 2 -17.18 3.96 -2.84
N ASP A 3 -17.60 2.70 -2.70
CA ASP A 3 -17.19 1.57 -3.56
C ASP A 3 -17.99 1.45 -4.88
N GLY A 4 -18.89 2.40 -5.14
CA GLY A 4 -19.76 2.45 -6.30
C GLY A 4 -20.62 3.72 -6.29
N PRO A 5 -21.44 3.94 -7.33
CA PRO A 5 -22.39 5.04 -7.34
C PRO A 5 -23.31 4.93 -6.13
N VAL A 6 -23.75 6.09 -5.60
CA VAL A 6 -24.73 6.14 -4.51
C VAL A 6 -25.95 5.33 -4.94
N ASP A 7 -26.53 4.57 -4.00
CA ASP A 7 -27.76 3.79 -4.26
C ASP A 7 -28.74 4.65 -5.05
N PRO A 8 -29.24 4.16 -6.20
CA PRO A 8 -30.14 4.94 -7.03
C PRO A 8 -31.28 5.45 -6.15
N ALA A 9 -31.59 6.74 -6.25
CA ALA A 9 -32.79 7.26 -5.63
C ALA A 9 -33.97 6.33 -5.98
N PRO A 10 -34.85 5.99 -5.03
CA PRO A 10 -35.96 5.09 -5.29
C PRO A 10 -36.67 5.55 -6.55
N ALA A 11 -36.92 4.60 -7.46
CA ALA A 11 -37.55 4.86 -8.75
C ALA A 11 -38.69 5.88 -8.55
N ILE A 12 -38.52 7.05 -9.16
CA ILE A 12 -39.51 8.13 -9.22
C ILE A 12 -40.81 7.44 -9.74
N PRO A 13 -42.01 7.76 -9.20
CA PRO A 13 -43.15 6.85 -9.06
C PRO A 13 -43.69 6.34 -10.40
N TRP A 14 -44.55 5.31 -10.36
CA TRP A 14 -45.20 4.75 -11.55
C TRP A 14 -45.63 5.87 -12.52
N PHE A 15 -45.06 5.89 -13.72
CA PHE A 15 -45.34 6.94 -14.70
C PHE A 15 -46.18 6.39 -15.84
N ASP A 16 -47.23 7.13 -16.16
CA ASP A 16 -48.29 6.63 -17.00
C ASP A 16 -48.02 6.92 -18.48
N TYR A 17 -47.45 5.93 -19.18
CA TYR A 17 -47.38 5.89 -20.64
C TYR A 17 -48.75 6.22 -21.27
N ALA A 18 -49.86 5.88 -20.61
CA ALA A 18 -51.21 6.16 -21.09
C ALA A 18 -51.63 7.64 -20.99
N THR A 19 -50.87 8.53 -20.35
CA THR A 19 -51.16 9.98 -20.34
C THR A 19 -50.42 10.75 -21.41
N MET A 20 -49.16 10.39 -21.68
CA MET A 20 -48.34 11.03 -22.72
C MET A 20 -48.45 10.33 -24.08
N GLY A 21 -48.88 9.06 -24.10
CA GLY A 21 -49.05 8.26 -25.31
C GLY A 21 -50.40 8.42 -26.03
N GLN A 22 -51.38 9.15 -25.47
CA GLN A 22 -52.78 9.15 -25.96
C GLN A 22 -52.98 9.57 -27.43
N ASN A 23 -52.02 10.28 -28.04
CA ASN A 23 -52.15 10.74 -29.42
C ASN A 23 -51.20 10.06 -30.42
N GLY A 24 -50.36 9.10 -30.01
CA GLY A 24 -49.44 8.38 -30.92
C GLY A 24 -48.43 9.28 -31.67
N SER A 25 -48.30 10.55 -31.29
CA SER A 25 -47.59 11.58 -32.06
C SER A 25 -46.33 12.10 -31.39
N VAL A 26 -46.11 11.80 -30.11
CA VAL A 26 -44.97 12.30 -29.36
C VAL A 26 -43.82 11.29 -29.47
N PRO A 27 -42.69 11.65 -30.09
CA PRO A 27 -41.58 10.72 -30.22
C PRO A 27 -40.93 10.42 -28.87
N LEU A 28 -40.56 9.15 -28.70
CA LEU A 28 -39.71 8.69 -27.62
C LEU A 28 -38.25 8.83 -28.03
N VAL A 29 -37.45 9.56 -27.24
CA VAL A 29 -36.04 9.80 -27.53
C VAL A 29 -35.19 8.89 -26.67
N ILE A 30 -34.36 8.07 -27.31
CA ILE A 30 -33.41 7.15 -26.67
C ILE A 30 -31.99 7.53 -27.12
N ASP A 31 -31.25 8.17 -26.23
CA ASP A 31 -29.81 8.36 -26.39
C ASP A 31 -29.08 7.10 -25.91
N ASN A 32 -28.75 6.21 -26.85
CA ASN A 32 -28.11 4.92 -26.61
C ASN A 32 -26.58 5.04 -26.58
N GLY A 33 -26.05 5.72 -25.56
CA GLY A 33 -24.61 5.85 -25.34
C GLY A 33 -23.98 4.56 -24.76
N SER A 34 -22.74 4.26 -25.12
CA SER A 34 -22.03 3.06 -24.64
C SER A 34 -21.70 3.10 -23.13
N GLY A 35 -21.57 4.28 -22.55
CA GLY A 35 -21.36 4.45 -21.10
C GLY A 35 -22.67 4.63 -20.32
N MET A 36 -23.54 5.52 -20.81
CA MET A 36 -24.84 5.82 -20.21
C MET A 36 -25.92 5.81 -21.28
N CYS A 37 -27.06 5.19 -20.95
CA CYS A 37 -28.29 5.29 -21.72
C CYS A 37 -29.20 6.36 -21.11
N ARG A 38 -29.83 7.17 -21.96
CA ARG A 38 -30.83 8.17 -21.53
C ARG A 38 -32.08 8.02 -22.35
N ALA A 39 -33.24 8.02 -21.70
CA ALA A 39 -34.52 7.88 -22.37
C ALA A 39 -35.59 8.80 -21.78
N GLY A 40 -36.50 9.28 -22.62
CA GLY A 40 -37.61 10.14 -22.22
C GLY A 40 -38.42 10.65 -23.40
N TRP A 41 -39.40 11.50 -23.11
CA TRP A 41 -40.29 12.05 -24.14
C TRP A 41 -39.72 13.32 -24.77
N ALA A 42 -39.89 13.49 -26.09
CA ALA A 42 -39.35 14.64 -26.80
C ALA A 42 -39.95 16.01 -26.36
N THR A 43 -41.12 15.99 -25.73
CA THR A 43 -41.79 17.18 -25.18
C THR A 43 -41.23 17.64 -23.83
N GLU A 44 -40.35 16.85 -23.22
CA GLU A 44 -39.76 17.15 -21.93
C GLU A 44 -38.41 17.87 -22.07
N ASN A 45 -38.05 18.60 -21.02
CA ASN A 45 -36.78 19.35 -21.01
C ASN A 45 -35.57 18.45 -20.71
N ASP A 46 -35.79 17.33 -20.03
CA ASP A 46 -34.76 16.42 -19.52
C ASP A 46 -35.19 14.96 -19.71
N PRO A 47 -34.22 14.05 -19.90
CA PRO A 47 -34.52 12.62 -19.99
C PRO A 47 -35.10 12.14 -18.67
N ARG A 48 -36.08 11.24 -18.73
CA ARG A 48 -36.68 10.63 -17.53
C ARG A 48 -35.79 9.58 -16.90
N LEU A 49 -35.09 8.82 -17.75
CA LEU A 49 -34.20 7.74 -17.35
C LEU A 49 -32.77 8.12 -17.70
N GLU A 50 -31.88 7.98 -16.72
CA GLU A 50 -30.43 8.10 -16.90
C GLU A 50 -29.77 6.97 -16.09
N PHE A 51 -29.08 6.06 -16.76
CA PHE A 51 -28.44 4.92 -16.11
C PHE A 51 -27.23 4.42 -16.92
N ASP A 52 -26.29 3.76 -16.24
CA ASP A 52 -25.13 3.15 -16.90
C ASP A 52 -25.57 2.04 -17.86
N ASN A 53 -24.99 1.94 -19.05
CA ASN A 53 -25.44 1.00 -20.09
C ASN A 53 -24.85 -0.41 -19.89
N VAL A 54 -25.22 -1.02 -18.76
CA VAL A 54 -24.71 -2.30 -18.30
C VAL A 54 -25.84 -3.20 -17.79
N VAL A 55 -25.66 -4.51 -17.95
CA VAL A 55 -26.60 -5.54 -17.53
C VAL A 55 -25.86 -6.65 -16.78
N ALA A 56 -26.46 -7.15 -15.71
CA ALA A 56 -25.96 -8.31 -14.97
C ALA A 56 -27.04 -9.37 -14.87
N LYS A 57 -26.74 -10.58 -15.34
CA LYS A 57 -27.63 -11.74 -15.24
C LYS A 57 -26.92 -12.85 -14.47
N TYR A 58 -27.44 -13.18 -13.29
CA TYR A 58 -26.87 -14.19 -12.41
C TYR A 58 -27.96 -14.98 -11.69
N ARG A 59 -27.60 -16.06 -11.00
CA ARG A 59 -28.55 -16.89 -10.25
C ARG A 59 -28.15 -16.96 -8.79
N ASN A 60 -29.04 -16.52 -7.91
CA ASN A 60 -28.87 -16.67 -6.47
C ASN A 60 -30.04 -17.45 -5.87
N ARG A 61 -29.81 -18.75 -5.65
CA ARG A 61 -30.82 -19.68 -5.11
C ARG A 61 -31.37 -19.27 -3.73
N LYS A 62 -30.70 -18.36 -3.01
CA LYS A 62 -31.15 -17.86 -1.70
C LYS A 62 -32.20 -16.76 -1.82
N ILE A 63 -32.16 -15.96 -2.88
CA ILE A 63 -33.06 -14.81 -3.09
C ILE A 63 -34.20 -15.19 -4.04
N SER A 64 -33.89 -15.91 -5.13
CA SER A 64 -34.87 -16.27 -6.14
C SER A 64 -34.59 -17.67 -6.70
N ASN A 65 -35.66 -18.39 -7.04
CA ASN A 65 -35.56 -19.68 -7.72
C ASN A 65 -35.12 -19.53 -9.20
N GLY A 66 -35.31 -18.34 -9.79
CA GLY A 66 -35.00 -18.01 -11.18
C GLY A 66 -33.69 -17.21 -11.37
N PRO A 67 -33.33 -16.90 -12.62
CA PRO A 67 -32.27 -15.93 -12.92
C PRO A 67 -32.71 -14.53 -12.48
N ILE A 68 -31.81 -13.79 -11.86
CA ILE A 68 -31.97 -12.37 -11.51
C ILE A 68 -31.33 -11.57 -12.64
N LEU A 69 -32.09 -10.61 -13.18
CA LEU A 69 -31.65 -9.66 -14.20
C LEU A 69 -31.65 -8.26 -13.58
N LEU A 70 -30.49 -7.62 -13.56
CA LEU A 70 -30.32 -6.24 -13.11
C LEU A 70 -29.81 -5.41 -14.29
N VAL A 71 -30.33 -4.20 -14.43
CA VAL A 71 -30.00 -3.26 -15.51
C VAL A 71 -29.60 -1.92 -14.93
N GLY A 72 -28.56 -1.34 -15.50
CA GLY A 72 -28.03 -0.02 -15.13
C GLY A 72 -27.56 0.07 -13.68
N ASN A 73 -27.93 1.16 -13.02
CA ASN A 73 -27.38 1.49 -11.70
C ASN A 73 -27.78 0.46 -10.63
N THR A 74 -28.85 -0.33 -10.86
CA THR A 74 -29.27 -1.42 -9.97
C THR A 74 -28.25 -2.56 -9.90
N VAL A 75 -27.35 -2.67 -10.86
CA VAL A 75 -26.28 -3.67 -10.86
C VAL A 75 -25.31 -3.46 -9.70
N TYR A 76 -25.14 -2.22 -9.23
CA TYR A 76 -24.17 -1.90 -8.18
C TYR A 76 -24.68 -2.21 -6.76
N SER A 77 -26.00 -2.38 -6.57
CA SER A 77 -26.59 -2.67 -5.26
C SER A 77 -26.35 -4.10 -4.80
N ASP A 78 -26.10 -5.04 -5.73
CA ASP A 78 -25.79 -6.44 -5.39
C ASP A 78 -24.30 -6.77 -5.65
N PRO A 79 -23.53 -7.10 -4.60
CA PRO A 79 -22.14 -7.52 -4.75
C PRO A 79 -21.93 -8.72 -5.69
N MET A 80 -22.87 -9.66 -5.76
CA MET A 80 -22.78 -10.82 -6.66
C MET A 80 -22.98 -10.45 -8.13
N ALA A 81 -23.71 -9.37 -8.41
CA ALA A 81 -23.95 -8.91 -9.78
C ALA A 81 -22.66 -8.35 -10.42
N LYS A 82 -21.76 -7.77 -9.61
CA LYS A 82 -20.52 -7.13 -10.06
C LYS A 82 -19.60 -8.01 -10.91
N THR A 83 -19.60 -9.32 -10.70
CA THR A 83 -18.77 -10.25 -11.47
C THR A 83 -19.39 -10.68 -12.81
N SER A 84 -20.68 -10.38 -13.00
CA SER A 84 -21.48 -10.81 -14.16
C SER A 84 -21.91 -9.65 -15.05
N ILE A 85 -21.32 -8.46 -14.87
CA ILE A 85 -21.60 -7.25 -15.66
C ILE A 85 -21.19 -7.46 -17.11
N ARG A 86 -22.10 -7.12 -18.03
CA ARG A 86 -21.87 -7.12 -19.47
C ARG A 86 -22.43 -5.82 -20.06
N SER A 87 -21.82 -5.35 -21.15
CA SER A 87 -22.36 -4.28 -21.99
C SER A 87 -22.89 -4.85 -23.30
N GLY A 88 -23.91 -4.19 -23.87
CA GLY A 88 -24.38 -4.46 -25.24
C GLY A 88 -23.42 -3.93 -26.32
N PHE A 89 -22.44 -3.13 -25.91
CA PHE A 89 -21.48 -2.47 -26.79
C PHE A 89 -20.15 -3.19 -26.82
N ASP A 90 -19.59 -3.29 -28.03
CA ASP A 90 -18.16 -3.41 -28.24
C ASP A 90 -17.65 -2.04 -28.68
N ASN A 91 -16.81 -1.41 -27.86
CA ASN A 91 -16.40 -0.02 -28.00
C ASN A 91 -17.60 0.95 -28.10
N SER A 92 -17.93 1.42 -29.31
CA SER A 92 -19.02 2.37 -29.57
C SER A 92 -20.12 1.75 -30.43
N VAL A 93 -20.04 0.46 -30.75
CA VAL A 93 -20.95 -0.23 -31.67
C VAL A 93 -21.71 -1.30 -30.90
N VAL A 94 -23.03 -1.37 -31.10
CA VAL A 94 -23.85 -2.43 -30.52
C VAL A 94 -23.59 -3.74 -31.25
N THR A 95 -23.15 -4.76 -30.51
CA THR A 95 -22.85 -6.09 -31.04
C THR A 95 -23.66 -7.18 -30.34
N ASN A 96 -23.96 -7.01 -29.05
CA ASN A 96 -24.74 -7.97 -28.28
C ASN A 96 -26.18 -7.50 -28.11
N PHE A 97 -27.05 -8.00 -29.00
CA PHE A 97 -28.45 -7.62 -29.06
C PHE A 97 -29.31 -8.27 -27.96
N GLU A 98 -28.91 -9.40 -27.38
CA GLU A 98 -29.61 -9.99 -26.21
C GLU A 98 -29.49 -9.08 -24.98
N VAL A 99 -28.31 -8.48 -24.79
CA VAL A 99 -28.10 -7.49 -23.72
C VAL A 99 -28.85 -6.20 -24.06
N MET A 100 -28.86 -5.78 -25.33
CA MET A 100 -29.59 -4.59 -25.78
C MET A 100 -31.10 -4.73 -25.60
N GLU A 101 -31.66 -5.91 -25.87
CA GLU A 101 -33.06 -6.26 -25.59
C GLU A 101 -33.37 -6.06 -24.11
N SER A 102 -32.53 -6.56 -23.21
CA SER A 102 -32.71 -6.34 -21.76
C SER A 102 -32.66 -4.86 -21.35
N VAL A 103 -31.84 -4.05 -22.03
CA VAL A 103 -31.76 -2.60 -21.81
C VAL A 103 -33.02 -1.89 -22.31
N LEU A 104 -33.51 -2.24 -23.50
CA LEU A 104 -34.74 -1.67 -24.07
C LEU A 104 -35.98 -2.10 -23.29
N ASP A 105 -36.07 -3.36 -22.86
CA ASP A 105 -37.11 -3.85 -21.95
C ASP A 105 -37.16 -3.03 -20.67
N TYR A 106 -36.00 -2.75 -20.08
CA TYR A 106 -35.90 -1.88 -18.91
C TYR A 106 -36.39 -0.46 -19.21
N VAL A 107 -35.97 0.14 -20.33
CA VAL A 107 -36.43 1.48 -20.75
C VAL A 107 -37.95 1.51 -20.91
N PHE A 108 -38.52 0.60 -21.67
CA PHE A 108 -39.96 0.57 -21.94
C PHE A 108 -40.77 0.27 -20.68
N THR A 109 -40.33 -0.68 -19.85
CA THR A 109 -40.98 -1.01 -18.58
C THR A 109 -40.98 0.19 -17.63
N MET A 110 -39.82 0.86 -17.48
CA MET A 110 -39.67 2.01 -16.58
C MET A 110 -40.41 3.27 -17.08
N LEU A 111 -40.63 3.39 -18.39
CA LEU A 111 -41.47 4.43 -18.98
C LEU A 111 -42.97 4.10 -18.95
N GLY A 112 -43.34 2.90 -18.47
CA GLY A 112 -44.72 2.47 -18.30
C GLY A 112 -45.36 1.86 -19.55
N CYS A 113 -44.59 1.51 -20.58
CA CYS A 113 -45.10 0.77 -21.74
C CYS A 113 -45.66 -0.57 -21.27
N SER A 114 -46.97 -0.64 -21.05
CA SER A 114 -47.66 -1.81 -20.49
C SER A 114 -48.19 -2.76 -21.57
N GLU A 115 -48.10 -2.35 -22.83
CA GLU A 115 -48.53 -3.09 -24.00
C GLU A 115 -47.35 -3.88 -24.60
N ASP A 116 -47.65 -4.99 -25.28
CA ASP A 116 -46.65 -5.81 -26.00
C ASP A 116 -45.99 -5.07 -27.18
N SER A 117 -46.50 -3.88 -27.55
CA SER A 117 -45.96 -3.06 -28.64
C SER A 117 -45.82 -1.59 -28.25
N VAL A 118 -44.81 -0.92 -28.79
CA VAL A 118 -44.56 0.50 -28.57
C VAL A 118 -45.23 1.32 -29.68
N GLY A 119 -46.38 1.92 -29.37
CA GLY A 119 -47.17 2.72 -30.32
C GLY A 119 -46.61 4.11 -30.70
N GLN A 120 -45.43 4.49 -30.20
CA GLN A 120 -44.83 5.82 -30.43
C GLN A 120 -43.63 5.75 -31.39
N PRO A 121 -43.39 6.77 -32.23
CA PRO A 121 -42.15 6.87 -33.00
C PRO A 121 -40.91 6.95 -32.09
N ILE A 122 -39.82 6.31 -32.48
CA ILE A 122 -38.56 6.35 -31.73
C ILE A 122 -37.53 7.23 -32.44
N VAL A 123 -36.88 8.12 -31.70
CA VAL A 123 -35.66 8.82 -32.12
C VAL A 123 -34.50 8.23 -31.34
N MET A 124 -33.56 7.58 -32.04
CA MET A 124 -32.48 6.83 -31.40
C MET A 124 -31.11 7.37 -31.84
N THR A 125 -30.20 7.55 -30.88
CA THR A 125 -28.81 7.89 -31.23
C THR A 125 -28.06 6.65 -31.72
N GLU A 126 -27.18 6.86 -32.70
CA GLU A 126 -26.19 5.89 -33.14
C GLU A 126 -24.82 6.55 -33.26
N THR A 127 -23.75 5.74 -33.29
CA THR A 127 -22.39 6.27 -33.46
C THR A 127 -22.13 6.72 -34.90
N VAL A 128 -21.02 7.44 -35.09
CA VAL A 128 -20.59 7.84 -36.43
C VAL A 128 -20.17 6.60 -37.22
N CYS A 129 -20.67 6.49 -38.45
CA CYS A 129 -20.41 5.37 -39.36
C CYS A 129 -20.78 4.00 -38.78
N THR A 130 -21.93 3.88 -38.12
CA THR A 130 -22.44 2.60 -37.60
C THR A 130 -22.47 1.51 -38.68
N PRO A 131 -21.93 0.30 -38.41
CA PRO A 131 -21.99 -0.82 -39.35
C PRO A 131 -23.42 -1.20 -39.73
N PHE A 132 -23.64 -1.52 -41.00
CA PHE A 132 -24.96 -1.90 -41.52
C PHE A 132 -25.56 -3.11 -40.80
N THR A 133 -24.74 -4.11 -40.45
CA THR A 133 -25.20 -5.29 -39.70
C THR A 133 -25.74 -4.93 -38.32
N SER A 134 -25.04 -4.04 -37.60
CA SER A 134 -25.49 -3.57 -36.28
C SER A 134 -26.82 -2.82 -36.41
N ARG A 135 -26.93 -1.93 -37.40
CA ARG A 135 -28.18 -1.21 -37.66
C ARG A 135 -29.33 -2.15 -38.05
N ARG A 136 -29.05 -3.15 -38.90
CA ARG A 136 -30.04 -4.14 -39.31
C ARG A 136 -30.63 -4.88 -38.12
N HIS A 137 -29.79 -5.39 -37.21
CA HIS A 137 -30.26 -6.07 -36.01
C HIS A 137 -31.00 -5.13 -35.05
N MET A 138 -30.58 -3.86 -34.95
CA MET A 138 -31.33 -2.87 -34.17
C MET A 138 -32.73 -2.62 -34.74
N SER A 139 -32.83 -2.43 -36.07
CA SER A 139 -34.12 -2.27 -36.75
C SER A 139 -35.00 -3.51 -36.61
N GLU A 140 -34.43 -4.70 -36.76
CA GLU A 140 -35.13 -5.99 -36.55
C GLU A 140 -35.70 -6.06 -35.13
N LEU A 141 -34.88 -5.76 -34.11
CA LEU A 141 -35.32 -5.73 -32.71
C LEU A 141 -36.47 -4.73 -32.50
N LEU A 142 -36.38 -3.51 -33.03
CA LEU A 142 -37.41 -2.48 -32.86
C LEU A 142 -38.72 -2.81 -33.60
N PHE A 143 -38.67 -3.35 -34.82
CA PHE A 143 -39.86 -3.58 -35.65
C PHE A 143 -40.54 -4.93 -35.43
N GLU A 144 -39.75 -5.99 -35.19
CA GLU A 144 -40.25 -7.35 -35.04
C GLU A 144 -40.57 -7.67 -33.58
N CYS A 145 -39.70 -7.30 -32.64
CA CYS A 145 -39.92 -7.59 -31.22
C CYS A 145 -40.83 -6.55 -30.55
N TYR A 146 -40.59 -5.25 -30.78
CA TYR A 146 -41.33 -4.17 -30.10
C TYR A 146 -42.45 -3.54 -30.94
N GLY A 147 -42.58 -3.89 -32.22
CA GLY A 147 -43.68 -3.41 -33.07
C GLY A 147 -43.72 -1.88 -33.28
N VAL A 148 -42.57 -1.19 -33.21
CA VAL A 148 -42.48 0.27 -33.28
C VAL A 148 -43.01 0.79 -34.64
N PRO A 149 -43.80 1.88 -34.69
CA PRO A 149 -44.36 2.40 -35.94
C PRO A 149 -43.31 2.97 -36.89
N SER A 150 -42.33 3.70 -36.34
CA SER A 150 -41.21 4.26 -37.09
C SER A 150 -40.02 4.59 -36.19
N VAL A 151 -38.82 4.57 -36.74
CA VAL A 151 -37.58 4.95 -36.07
C VAL A 151 -36.81 5.99 -36.89
N THR A 152 -36.15 6.93 -36.21
CA THR A 152 -35.19 7.86 -36.80
C THR A 152 -33.86 7.74 -36.09
N TYR A 153 -32.80 7.40 -36.83
CA TYR A 153 -31.44 7.33 -36.30
C TYR A 153 -30.68 8.63 -36.52
N GLY A 154 -29.83 9.03 -35.58
CA GLY A 154 -28.95 10.19 -35.74
C GLY A 154 -27.76 10.20 -34.81
N ILE A 155 -26.81 11.08 -35.09
CA ILE A 155 -25.55 11.16 -34.35
C ILE A 155 -25.74 12.08 -33.14
N ASP A 156 -25.45 11.54 -31.95
CA ASP A 156 -25.53 12.18 -30.64
C ASP A 156 -24.91 13.59 -30.58
N SER A 157 -23.66 13.70 -31.03
CA SER A 157 -22.85 14.92 -30.98
C SER A 157 -23.33 15.99 -31.95
N VAL A 158 -23.97 15.59 -33.05
CA VAL A 158 -24.58 16.51 -34.02
C VAL A 158 -25.88 17.10 -33.47
N TRP A 159 -26.67 16.30 -32.75
CA TRP A 159 -27.84 16.80 -32.04
C TRP A 159 -27.47 17.71 -30.85
N SER A 160 -26.40 17.40 -30.12
CA SER A 160 -25.85 18.31 -29.11
C SER A 160 -25.45 19.66 -29.72
N TYR A 161 -24.82 19.64 -30.90
CA TYR A 161 -24.51 20.85 -31.66
C TYR A 161 -25.77 21.62 -32.05
N TYR A 162 -26.82 20.93 -32.52
CA TYR A 162 -28.10 21.52 -32.89
C TYR A 162 -28.74 22.25 -31.69
N LYS A 163 -28.78 21.61 -30.51
CA LYS A 163 -29.31 22.20 -29.26
C LYS A 163 -28.63 23.54 -28.94
N ASN A 164 -27.31 23.60 -29.12
CA ASN A 164 -26.51 24.75 -28.73
C ASN A 164 -26.43 25.87 -29.81
N THR A 165 -26.69 25.55 -31.08
CA THR A 165 -26.59 26.52 -32.18
C THR A 165 -27.92 26.98 -32.75
N GLY A 166 -28.96 26.18 -32.53
CA GLY A 166 -30.31 26.38 -33.04
C GLY A 166 -30.50 25.97 -34.51
N GLY A 167 -29.50 25.39 -35.16
CA GLY A 167 -29.56 24.93 -36.56
C GLY A 167 -28.19 24.60 -37.16
N PHE A 168 -28.17 23.90 -38.30
CA PHE A 168 -26.94 23.40 -38.94
C PHE A 168 -26.23 24.41 -39.86
N ASN A 169 -26.89 25.52 -40.20
CA ASN A 169 -26.42 26.49 -41.20
C ASN A 169 -25.13 27.24 -40.83
N LYS A 170 -24.83 27.36 -39.53
CA LYS A 170 -23.65 28.11 -39.06
C LYS A 170 -22.32 27.46 -39.46
N GLY A 171 -22.32 26.17 -39.78
CA GLY A 171 -21.11 25.39 -40.02
C GLY A 171 -20.18 25.36 -38.81
N GLY A 172 -19.15 24.51 -38.84
CA GLY A 172 -18.16 24.43 -37.77
C GLY A 172 -17.53 23.06 -37.65
N LEU A 173 -16.82 22.86 -36.55
CA LEU A 173 -16.13 21.61 -36.24
C LEU A 173 -16.60 21.09 -34.89
N ILE A 174 -17.21 19.90 -34.86
CA ILE A 174 -17.53 19.23 -33.60
C ILE A 174 -16.33 18.41 -33.16
N VAL A 175 -15.94 18.56 -31.90
CA VAL A 175 -15.02 17.69 -31.17
C VAL A 175 -15.84 16.97 -30.09
N ALA A 176 -16.24 15.74 -30.39
CA ALA A 176 -17.09 14.92 -29.53
C ALA A 176 -16.24 13.92 -28.74
N SER A 177 -16.25 14.04 -27.42
CA SER A 177 -15.59 13.10 -26.51
C SER A 177 -16.58 12.08 -25.97
N GLY A 178 -16.61 10.89 -26.58
CA GLY A 178 -17.44 9.77 -26.14
C GLY A 178 -16.80 8.98 -25.00
N ASN A 179 -17.51 7.95 -24.54
CA ASN A 179 -17.01 7.06 -23.49
C ASN A 179 -15.83 6.21 -24.00
N THR A 180 -15.93 5.62 -25.20
CA THR A 180 -14.92 4.68 -25.73
C THR A 180 -14.09 5.26 -26.87
N ALA A 181 -14.59 6.27 -27.57
CA ALA A 181 -13.89 6.90 -28.68
C ALA A 181 -14.28 8.38 -28.78
N SER A 182 -13.39 9.16 -29.39
CA SER A 182 -13.59 10.57 -29.65
C SER A 182 -13.68 10.82 -31.14
N HIS A 183 -14.63 11.65 -31.56
CA HIS A 183 -14.92 11.93 -32.96
C HIS A 183 -14.72 13.41 -33.26
N VAL A 184 -14.10 13.71 -34.40
CA VAL A 184 -14.03 15.06 -34.93
C VAL A 184 -14.86 15.10 -36.21
N ILE A 185 -15.94 15.87 -36.19
CA ILE A 185 -16.98 15.86 -37.23
C ILE A 185 -17.14 17.28 -37.77
N PRO A 186 -16.77 17.53 -39.05
CA PRO A 186 -17.02 18.81 -39.67
C PRO A 186 -18.50 18.95 -40.05
N ILE A 187 -19.08 20.12 -39.79
CA ILE A 187 -20.41 20.52 -40.26
C ILE A 187 -20.21 21.63 -41.29
N TYR A 188 -20.73 21.42 -42.49
CA TYR A 188 -20.84 22.44 -43.51
C TYR A 188 -21.90 22.05 -44.53
N ASP A 189 -22.38 23.04 -45.29
CA ASP A 189 -23.51 22.86 -46.23
C ASP A 189 -24.78 22.35 -45.51
N ALA A 190 -25.01 22.87 -44.29
CA ALA A 190 -26.13 22.55 -43.40
C ALA A 190 -26.22 21.07 -42.97
N ARG A 191 -25.14 20.29 -43.07
CA ARG A 191 -25.12 18.86 -42.72
C ARG A 191 -23.82 18.42 -42.06
N ALA A 192 -23.88 17.41 -41.21
CA ALA A 192 -22.70 16.72 -40.70
C ALA A 192 -22.03 15.86 -41.79
N ARG A 193 -20.72 16.06 -41.99
CA ARG A 193 -19.96 15.40 -43.06
C ARG A 193 -19.19 14.21 -42.51
N THR A 194 -19.90 13.09 -42.40
CA THR A 194 -19.38 11.80 -41.90
C THR A 194 -18.32 11.20 -42.82
N ASP A 195 -18.29 11.57 -44.10
CA ASP A 195 -17.24 11.18 -45.04
C ASP A 195 -15.88 11.82 -44.73
N HIS A 196 -15.89 12.98 -44.07
CA HIS A 196 -14.71 13.75 -43.69
C HIS A 196 -14.40 13.65 -42.19
N CYS A 197 -15.21 12.94 -41.40
CA CYS A 197 -14.95 12.79 -39.97
C CYS A 197 -13.70 11.96 -39.70
N LYS A 198 -13.17 12.10 -38.50
CA LYS A 198 -12.09 11.26 -37.97
C LYS A 198 -12.48 10.75 -36.59
N ARG A 199 -11.99 9.55 -36.27
CA ARG A 199 -12.18 8.89 -34.99
C ARG A 199 -10.81 8.64 -34.36
N ILE A 200 -10.70 8.97 -33.09
CA ILE A 200 -9.58 8.62 -32.21
C ILE A 200 -10.11 7.56 -31.25
N ASN A 201 -9.42 6.44 -31.10
CA ASN A 201 -9.80 5.33 -30.23
C ASN A 201 -9.44 5.59 -28.77
N LEU A 202 -9.73 6.80 -28.29
CA LEU A 202 -9.57 7.22 -26.91
C LEU A 202 -10.84 7.95 -26.49
N GLY A 203 -11.36 7.60 -25.31
CA GLY A 203 -12.53 8.23 -24.71
C GLY A 203 -12.39 8.37 -23.19
N GLY A 204 -13.52 8.62 -22.52
CA GLY A 204 -13.62 8.60 -21.06
C GLY A 204 -13.02 7.32 -20.44
N LEU A 205 -13.49 6.15 -20.86
CA LEU A 205 -13.03 4.85 -20.37
C LEU A 205 -11.51 4.67 -20.50
N SER A 206 -10.90 5.15 -21.59
CA SER A 206 -9.45 5.06 -21.78
C SER A 206 -8.67 5.88 -20.73
N MET A 207 -9.19 7.06 -20.34
CA MET A 207 -8.61 7.87 -19.26
C MET A 207 -8.78 7.19 -17.90
N GLU A 208 -9.94 6.60 -17.65
CA GLU A 208 -10.27 5.90 -16.40
C GLU A 208 -9.38 4.66 -16.21
N GLU A 209 -9.21 3.85 -17.24
CA GLU A 209 -8.31 2.69 -17.24
C GLU A 209 -6.85 3.12 -17.07
N TYR A 210 -6.45 4.22 -17.72
CA TYR A 210 -5.08 4.72 -17.62
C TYR A 210 -4.78 5.25 -16.22
N MET A 211 -5.69 6.03 -15.63
CA MET A 211 -5.62 6.47 -14.23
C MET A 211 -5.48 5.27 -13.29
N LEU A 212 -6.32 4.25 -13.45
CA LEU A 212 -6.29 3.06 -12.61
C LEU A 212 -4.94 2.33 -12.69
N LYS A 213 -4.42 2.14 -13.91
CA LYS A 213 -3.11 1.50 -14.14
C LYS A 213 -1.97 2.31 -13.52
N LEU A 214 -1.98 3.63 -13.66
CA LEU A 214 -0.96 4.50 -13.06
C LEU A 214 -0.97 4.41 -11.53
N LEU A 215 -2.15 4.42 -10.91
CA LEU A 215 -2.26 4.30 -9.45
C LEU A 215 -1.81 2.95 -8.93
N GLN A 216 -2.13 1.86 -9.63
CA GLN A 216 -1.65 0.52 -9.27
C GLN A 216 -0.14 0.37 -9.39
N LEU A 217 0.47 1.02 -10.38
CA LEU A 217 1.94 1.05 -10.54
C LEU A 217 2.63 1.93 -9.51
N LYS A 218 2.00 3.06 -9.14
CA LYS A 218 2.52 3.99 -8.13
C LYS A 218 2.42 3.41 -6.71
N TYR A 219 1.34 2.69 -6.42
CA TYR A 219 1.06 2.09 -5.11
C TYR A 219 0.82 0.58 -5.21
N PRO A 220 1.86 -0.22 -5.48
CA PRO A 220 1.73 -1.67 -5.64
C PRO A 220 1.34 -2.38 -4.33
N SER A 221 1.67 -1.80 -3.18
CA SER A 221 1.36 -2.33 -1.85
C SER A 221 0.14 -1.67 -1.20
N PHE A 222 -0.71 -0.98 -1.98
CA PHE A 222 -1.89 -0.33 -1.43
C PHE A 222 -2.84 -1.37 -0.80
N PRO A 223 -3.31 -1.19 0.46
CA PRO A 223 -4.07 -2.23 1.16
C PRO A 223 -5.43 -2.58 0.54
N MET A 224 -6.03 -1.66 -0.23
CA MET A 224 -7.35 -1.82 -0.83
C MET A 224 -7.27 -1.90 -2.35
N LYS A 225 -8.22 -2.59 -2.98
CA LYS A 225 -8.33 -2.59 -4.44
C LYS A 225 -9.10 -1.33 -4.90
N ILE A 226 -8.46 -0.51 -5.71
CA ILE A 226 -9.11 0.63 -6.38
C ILE A 226 -10.05 0.09 -7.46
N THR A 227 -11.31 0.53 -7.45
CA THR A 227 -12.32 0.12 -8.44
C THR A 227 -12.30 1.01 -9.68
N GLU A 228 -12.81 0.51 -10.81
CA GLU A 228 -12.96 1.30 -12.05
C GLU A 228 -13.84 2.54 -11.83
N TRP A 229 -14.94 2.40 -11.09
CA TRP A 229 -15.81 3.52 -10.73
C TRP A 229 -15.09 4.59 -9.90
N GLN A 230 -14.25 4.19 -8.94
CA GLN A 230 -13.43 5.13 -8.17
C GLN A 230 -12.46 5.86 -9.10
N SER A 231 -11.80 5.14 -10.02
CA SER A 231 -10.92 5.75 -11.03
C SER A 231 -11.64 6.81 -11.87
N ARG A 232 -12.85 6.51 -12.33
CA ARG A 232 -13.73 7.46 -13.03
C ARG A 232 -13.96 8.73 -12.23
N GLN A 233 -14.32 8.60 -10.96
CA GLN A 233 -14.51 9.74 -10.08
C GLN A 233 -13.24 10.56 -9.87
N LEU A 234 -12.06 9.92 -9.85
CA LEU A 234 -10.78 10.61 -9.74
C LEU A 234 -10.49 11.46 -10.98
N VAL A 235 -10.73 10.91 -12.18
CA VAL A 235 -10.56 11.64 -13.44
C VAL A 235 -11.56 12.80 -13.52
N GLU A 236 -12.85 12.55 -13.31
CA GLU A 236 -13.90 13.56 -13.44
C GLU A 236 -13.74 14.74 -12.47
N LYS A 237 -13.24 14.50 -11.25
CA LYS A 237 -13.14 15.53 -10.19
C LYS A 237 -11.80 16.22 -10.12
N PHE A 238 -10.70 15.52 -10.39
CA PHE A 238 -9.36 16.01 -10.07
C PHE A 238 -8.46 16.21 -11.29
N ALA A 239 -8.76 15.60 -12.44
CA ALA A 239 -7.96 15.78 -13.64
C ALA A 239 -8.28 17.10 -14.36
N TYR A 240 -7.32 17.63 -15.09
CA TYR A 240 -7.47 18.82 -15.93
C TYR A 240 -6.45 18.80 -17.08
N VAL A 241 -6.74 19.56 -18.13
CA VAL A 241 -5.86 19.66 -19.30
C VAL A 241 -4.87 20.80 -19.06
N ALA A 242 -3.57 20.45 -19.04
CA ALA A 242 -2.48 21.42 -19.00
C ALA A 242 -2.47 22.24 -20.30
N GLN A 243 -2.17 23.54 -20.19
CA GLN A 243 -1.98 24.37 -21.37
C GLN A 243 -0.68 23.93 -22.07
N ASP A 244 0.47 24.15 -21.43
CA ASP A 244 1.76 23.58 -21.86
C ASP A 244 2.11 22.37 -20.97
N PHE A 245 1.98 21.18 -21.55
CA PHE A 245 2.20 19.94 -20.82
C PHE A 245 3.66 19.75 -20.38
N ASP A 246 4.63 20.08 -21.25
CA ASP A 246 6.04 19.78 -20.97
C ASP A 246 6.60 20.74 -19.91
N ASP A 247 6.22 22.02 -19.98
CA ASP A 247 6.61 23.03 -18.99
C ASP A 247 5.98 22.73 -17.62
N GLU A 248 4.67 22.46 -17.58
CA GLU A 248 3.97 22.16 -16.33
C GLU A 248 4.47 20.86 -15.68
N LEU A 249 4.80 19.83 -16.49
CA LEU A 249 5.34 18.57 -16.00
C LEU A 249 6.74 18.73 -15.39
N ALA A 250 7.62 19.56 -15.99
CA ALA A 250 9.00 19.71 -15.56
C ALA A 250 9.13 20.20 -14.11
N GLY A 251 8.26 21.14 -13.70
CA GLY A 251 8.22 21.70 -12.35
C GLY A 251 7.16 21.09 -11.42
N TYR A 252 6.37 20.11 -11.87
CA TYR A 252 5.17 19.68 -11.14
C TYR A 252 5.47 19.14 -9.73
N LEU A 253 6.61 18.45 -9.57
CA LEU A 253 7.03 17.83 -8.31
C LEU A 253 7.85 18.76 -7.39
N ASP A 254 7.92 20.05 -7.73
CA ASP A 254 8.46 21.06 -6.82
C ASP A 254 7.51 21.29 -5.64
N ILE A 255 8.07 21.58 -4.47
CA ILE A 255 7.30 21.69 -3.23
C ILE A 255 6.20 22.76 -3.34
N ASP A 256 6.51 23.90 -3.95
CA ASP A 256 5.55 25.00 -4.09
C ASP A 256 4.38 24.62 -4.99
N ASN A 257 4.64 23.90 -6.09
CA ASN A 257 3.61 23.41 -7.00
C ASN A 257 2.79 22.27 -6.37
N LEU A 258 3.44 21.32 -5.69
CA LEU A 258 2.76 20.22 -4.99
C LEU A 258 1.82 20.74 -3.88
N ARG A 259 2.18 21.80 -3.16
CA ARG A 259 1.29 22.37 -2.13
C ARG A 259 -0.06 22.82 -2.67
N THR A 260 -0.11 23.25 -3.94
CA THR A 260 -1.34 23.72 -4.58
C THR A 260 -2.00 22.62 -5.41
N ASN A 261 -1.20 21.77 -6.06
CA ASN A 261 -1.67 20.82 -7.07
C ASN A 261 -1.74 19.37 -6.60
N ASP A 262 -1.16 19.00 -5.46
CA ASP A 262 -1.31 17.65 -4.92
C ASP A 262 -2.70 17.46 -4.33
N VAL A 263 -3.36 16.36 -4.69
CA VAL A 263 -4.68 16.00 -4.14
C VAL A 263 -4.56 14.70 -3.37
N VAL A 264 -4.85 14.76 -2.07
CA VAL A 264 -4.83 13.59 -1.19
C VAL A 264 -6.22 12.98 -1.10
N VAL A 265 -6.34 11.72 -1.51
CA VAL A 265 -7.58 10.95 -1.47
C VAL A 265 -7.52 9.95 -0.33
N GLN A 266 -8.37 10.13 0.68
CA GLN A 266 -8.47 9.22 1.82
C GLN A 266 -9.46 8.07 1.55
N PHE A 267 -9.00 6.85 1.77
CA PHE A 267 -9.82 5.64 1.82
C PHE A 267 -10.22 5.30 3.27
N PRO A 268 -11.31 4.53 3.47
CA PRO A 268 -11.61 3.96 4.77
C PRO A 268 -10.44 3.12 5.28
N PHE A 269 -10.09 3.25 6.57
CA PHE A 269 -9.00 2.51 7.18
C PHE A 269 -9.42 1.92 8.53
N PRO A 270 -8.86 0.79 8.95
CA PRO A 270 -9.13 0.21 10.26
C PRO A 270 -8.51 1.09 11.35
N MET A 271 -9.28 1.37 12.40
CA MET A 271 -8.77 2.15 13.53
C MET A 271 -7.69 1.36 14.28
N PRO A 272 -6.49 1.92 14.47
CA PRO A 272 -5.42 1.26 15.21
C PRO A 272 -5.74 1.18 16.71
N ALA A 273 -5.12 0.22 17.40
CA ALA A 273 -5.23 0.10 18.86
C ALA A 273 -4.59 1.33 19.51
N LEU A 274 -5.38 2.07 20.29
CA LEU A 274 -4.93 3.29 20.98
C LEU A 274 -4.51 2.95 22.41
N ASP A 275 -3.50 3.65 22.92
CA ASP A 275 -3.15 3.58 24.34
C ASP A 275 -4.24 4.35 25.11
N GLU A 276 -5.20 3.63 25.70
CA GLU A 276 -6.25 4.21 26.56
C GLU A 276 -5.75 4.57 27.98
N ARG A 277 -4.49 4.22 28.29
CA ARG A 277 -3.91 4.45 29.61
C ARG A 277 -3.63 5.92 29.78
N THR A 278 -4.34 6.55 30.71
CA THR A 278 -4.07 7.92 31.13
C THR A 278 -2.68 8.02 31.77
N GLU A 279 -2.07 9.20 31.80
CA GLU A 279 -0.81 9.42 32.52
C GLU A 279 -0.92 8.99 33.98
N GLU A 280 -2.10 9.13 34.59
CA GLU A 280 -2.40 8.63 35.93
C GLU A 280 -2.35 7.10 36.03
N ASP A 281 -2.80 6.37 35.01
CA ASP A 281 -2.74 4.90 34.99
C ASP A 281 -1.31 4.39 34.80
N ILE A 282 -0.49 5.11 34.03
CA ILE A 282 0.94 4.80 33.88
C ILE A 282 1.65 5.03 35.21
N GLN A 283 1.37 6.14 35.90
CA GLN A 283 1.91 6.41 37.24
C GLN A 283 1.47 5.33 38.24
N LYS A 284 0.17 5.03 38.32
CA LYS A 284 -0.36 3.95 39.17
C LYS A 284 0.24 2.58 38.83
N ALA A 285 0.53 2.29 37.56
CA ALA A 285 1.17 1.05 37.15
C ALA A 285 2.66 1.00 37.53
N THR A 286 3.39 2.11 37.40
CA THR A 286 4.79 2.21 37.87
C THR A 286 4.88 2.09 39.38
N GLU A 287 3.96 2.71 40.12
CA GLU A 287 3.83 2.57 41.57
C GLU A 287 3.45 1.14 41.96
N ARG A 288 2.46 0.52 41.31
CA ARG A 288 2.13 -0.90 41.52
C ARG A 288 3.31 -1.83 41.25
N ARG A 289 4.09 -1.60 40.20
CA ARG A 289 5.31 -2.38 39.92
C ARG A 289 6.36 -2.17 41.01
N ARG A 290 6.54 -0.94 41.49
CA ARG A 290 7.46 -0.62 42.58
C ARG A 290 7.01 -1.28 43.89
N GLU A 291 5.72 -1.26 44.18
CA GLU A 291 5.12 -1.94 45.34
C GLU A 291 5.19 -3.46 45.22
N GLN A 292 4.94 -4.03 44.04
CA GLN A 292 5.08 -5.47 43.79
C GLN A 292 6.54 -5.92 43.91
N ALA A 293 7.49 -5.14 43.39
CA ALA A 293 8.91 -5.39 43.55
C ALA A 293 9.31 -5.35 45.03
N LYS A 294 8.81 -4.35 45.78
CA LYS A 294 9.01 -4.25 47.23
C LYS A 294 8.40 -5.43 47.98
N LYS A 295 7.15 -5.83 47.67
CA LYS A 295 6.48 -7.00 48.25
C LYS A 295 7.20 -8.31 47.91
N MET A 296 7.73 -8.46 46.70
CA MET A 296 8.57 -9.61 46.35
C MET A 296 9.86 -9.64 47.14
N GLN A 297 10.53 -8.49 47.32
CA GLN A 297 11.70 -8.39 48.17
C GLN A 297 11.37 -8.72 49.64
N GLU A 298 10.25 -8.23 50.16
CA GLU A 298 9.77 -8.52 51.51
C GLU A 298 9.36 -9.99 51.69
N MET A 299 8.67 -10.61 50.73
CA MET A 299 8.36 -12.05 50.76
C MET A 299 9.62 -12.90 50.65
N ALA A 300 10.59 -12.50 49.83
CA ALA A 300 11.88 -13.18 49.74
C ALA A 300 12.68 -13.04 51.04
N ALA A 301 12.64 -11.87 51.70
CA ALA A 301 13.24 -11.66 53.01
C ALA A 301 12.55 -12.50 54.09
N LYS A 302 11.21 -12.51 54.13
CA LYS A 302 10.42 -13.30 55.08
C LYS A 302 10.65 -14.80 54.91
N LYS A 303 10.68 -15.31 53.69
CA LYS A 303 10.96 -16.74 53.42
C LYS A 303 12.40 -17.11 53.78
N ARG A 304 13.35 -16.18 53.68
CA ARG A 304 14.72 -16.36 54.20
C ARG A 304 14.72 -16.41 55.73
N GLN A 305 13.99 -15.51 56.38
CA GLN A 305 13.86 -15.47 57.84
C GLN A 305 13.17 -16.73 58.38
N GLU A 306 12.06 -17.17 57.78
CA GLU A 306 11.38 -18.43 58.14
C GLU A 306 12.31 -19.64 57.99
N LYS A 307 13.16 -19.68 56.96
CA LYS A 307 14.16 -20.72 56.79
C LYS A 307 15.24 -20.66 57.87
N ASN A 308 15.66 -19.47 58.28
CA ASN A 308 16.61 -19.28 59.38
C ASN A 308 15.99 -19.72 60.71
N ASP A 309 14.74 -19.34 60.99
CA ASP A 309 14.01 -19.71 62.21
C ASP A 309 13.74 -21.21 62.29
N MET A 310 13.37 -21.85 61.17
CA MET A 310 13.23 -23.31 61.08
C MET A 310 14.53 -24.02 61.44
N ARG A 311 15.66 -23.55 60.90
CA ARG A 311 16.99 -24.10 61.21
C ARG A 311 17.43 -23.81 62.65
N ALA A 312 17.01 -22.69 63.23
CA ALA A 312 17.24 -22.37 64.64
C ALA A 312 16.44 -23.29 65.59
N ARG A 313 15.18 -23.59 65.25
CA ARG A 313 14.37 -24.57 66.01
C ARG A 313 14.90 -25.99 65.88
N GLU A 314 15.35 -26.39 64.69
CA GLU A 314 16.01 -27.67 64.46
C GLU A 314 17.26 -27.79 65.35
N LEU A 315 18.07 -26.72 65.40
CA LEU A 315 19.21 -26.64 66.29
C LEU A 315 18.82 -26.77 67.78
N GLU A 316 17.77 -26.08 68.22
CA GLU A 316 17.30 -26.13 69.60
C GLU A 316 16.80 -27.54 69.97
N GLN A 317 16.09 -28.21 69.08
CA GLN A 317 15.63 -29.59 69.27
C GLN A 317 16.79 -30.58 69.36
N LEU A 318 17.78 -30.45 68.46
CA LEU A 318 18.98 -31.29 68.47
C LEU A 318 19.83 -31.04 69.74
N ALA A 319 19.96 -29.79 70.16
CA ALA A 319 20.67 -29.43 71.39
C ALA A 319 19.95 -29.93 72.65
N ALA A 320 18.61 -29.87 72.69
CA ALA A 320 17.82 -30.42 73.79
C ALA A 320 17.89 -31.95 73.86
N LEU A 321 18.04 -32.64 72.72
CA LEU A 321 18.28 -34.08 72.65
C LEU A 321 19.65 -34.45 73.22
N ARG A 322 20.68 -33.65 72.91
CA ARG A 322 22.02 -33.78 73.51
C ARG A 322 21.98 -33.55 75.03
N ASP A 323 21.31 -32.50 75.49
CA ASP A 323 21.35 -32.09 76.90
C ASP A 323 20.46 -32.98 77.82
N ASN A 324 19.46 -33.66 77.27
CA ASN A 324 18.64 -34.63 78.00
C ASN A 324 19.20 -36.06 77.98
N LYS A 325 20.33 -36.29 77.32
CA LYS A 325 21.00 -37.60 77.22
C LYS A 325 21.18 -38.30 78.57
N ASP A 326 21.56 -37.55 79.61
CA ASP A 326 21.83 -38.09 80.95
C ASP A 326 20.56 -38.38 81.77
N LYS A 327 19.38 -38.05 81.24
CA LYS A 327 18.08 -38.18 81.93
C LYS A 327 17.15 -39.22 81.29
N MET A 328 17.57 -39.87 80.21
CA MET A 328 16.76 -40.81 79.42
C MET A 328 17.38 -42.20 79.45
N ASP A 329 16.56 -43.25 79.32
CA ASP A 329 17.05 -44.62 79.23
C ASP A 329 17.76 -44.83 77.88
N ALA A 330 18.77 -45.70 77.83
CA ALA A 330 19.66 -45.82 76.67
C ALA A 330 18.92 -46.25 75.39
N ASP A 331 17.89 -47.09 75.53
CA ASP A 331 17.04 -47.51 74.41
C ASP A 331 16.09 -46.39 73.94
N GLU A 332 15.59 -45.54 74.84
CA GLU A 332 14.73 -44.40 74.48
C GLU A 332 15.52 -43.31 73.72
N PHE A 333 16.80 -43.14 74.05
CA PHE A 333 17.69 -42.22 73.35
C PHE A 333 17.99 -42.67 71.91
N VAL A 334 18.22 -43.96 71.70
CA VAL A 334 18.49 -44.54 70.36
C VAL A 334 17.26 -44.47 69.45
N ASP A 335 16.06 -44.70 69.99
CA ASP A 335 14.82 -44.57 69.22
C ASP A 335 14.54 -43.11 68.82
N ARG A 336 14.79 -42.13 69.69
CA ARG A 336 14.65 -40.70 69.32
C ARG A 336 15.71 -40.20 68.33
N LEU A 337 16.93 -40.75 68.40
CA LEU A 337 17.96 -40.54 67.38
C LEU A 337 17.50 -41.04 66.01
N ARG A 338 16.89 -42.23 65.98
CA ARG A 338 16.34 -42.83 64.76
C ARG A 338 15.15 -42.05 64.20
N ASP A 339 14.28 -41.51 65.05
CA ASP A 339 13.17 -40.63 64.65
C ASP A 339 13.64 -39.33 63.98
N GLN A 340 14.81 -38.80 64.38
CA GLN A 340 15.44 -37.67 63.71
C GLN A 340 16.35 -38.08 62.53
N GLY A 341 16.33 -39.35 62.14
CA GLY A 341 17.06 -39.88 60.99
C GLY A 341 18.56 -40.02 61.17
N MET A 342 19.05 -40.02 62.42
CA MET A 342 20.49 -40.17 62.74
C MET A 342 20.75 -41.54 63.37
N ALA A 343 21.80 -42.22 62.93
CA ALA A 343 22.10 -43.59 63.37
C ALA A 343 23.18 -43.64 64.46
N THR A 344 24.02 -42.61 64.55
CA THR A 344 25.14 -42.55 65.49
C THR A 344 25.23 -41.22 66.23
N GLU A 345 25.85 -41.23 67.42
CA GLU A 345 26.03 -40.04 68.25
C GLU A 345 26.92 -38.97 67.57
N ASN A 346 27.93 -39.40 66.81
CA ASN A 346 28.78 -38.47 66.05
C ASN A 346 27.99 -37.72 64.95
N GLU A 347 26.97 -38.36 64.36
CA GLU A 347 26.10 -37.69 63.38
C GLU A 347 25.22 -36.62 64.03
N LEU A 348 24.82 -36.82 65.30
CA LEU A 348 24.09 -35.82 66.08
C LEU A 348 24.97 -34.60 66.38
N GLU A 349 26.22 -34.80 66.80
CA GLU A 349 27.16 -33.70 67.03
C GLU A 349 27.50 -32.94 65.73
N GLU A 350 27.69 -33.65 64.62
CA GLU A 350 27.90 -33.01 63.31
C GLU A 350 26.68 -32.22 62.83
N ALA A 351 25.47 -32.75 63.05
CA ALA A 351 24.23 -32.08 62.69
C ALA A 351 24.04 -30.79 63.51
N ILE A 352 24.31 -30.84 64.82
CA ILE A 352 24.32 -29.66 65.69
C ILE A 352 25.34 -28.63 65.20
N ALA A 353 26.58 -29.03 64.91
CA ALA A 353 27.62 -28.11 64.45
C ALA A 353 27.28 -27.45 63.10
N LYS A 354 26.71 -28.22 62.16
CA LYS A 354 26.26 -27.69 60.86
C LYS A 354 25.08 -26.72 61.01
N ALA A 355 24.11 -27.04 61.87
CA ALA A 355 22.97 -26.17 62.16
C ALA A 355 23.41 -24.88 62.90
N GLN A 356 24.32 -24.98 63.87
CA GLN A 356 24.93 -23.83 64.56
C GLN A 356 25.66 -22.91 63.58
N GLN A 357 26.47 -23.45 62.67
CA GLN A 357 27.19 -22.65 61.69
C GLN A 357 26.23 -21.93 60.73
N PHE A 358 25.12 -22.57 60.36
CA PHE A 358 24.11 -21.96 59.51
C PHE A 358 23.39 -20.80 60.22
N VAL A 359 22.96 -21.00 61.47
CA VAL A 359 22.29 -19.98 62.28
C VAL A 359 23.25 -18.83 62.61
N ALA A 360 24.51 -19.10 62.95
CA ALA A 360 25.53 -18.08 63.21
C ALA A 360 25.84 -17.22 61.96
N ARG A 361 25.94 -17.84 60.78
CA ARG A 361 26.11 -17.11 59.52
C ARG A 361 24.88 -16.26 59.16
N ALA A 362 23.68 -16.74 59.48
CA ALA A 362 22.45 -15.97 59.31
C ALA A 362 22.40 -14.77 60.28
N LEU A 363 22.73 -14.96 61.56
CA LEU A 363 22.75 -13.90 62.58
C LEU A 363 23.77 -12.80 62.26
N ASN A 364 24.97 -13.17 61.79
CA ASN A 364 26.01 -12.21 61.41
C ASN A 364 25.62 -11.40 60.16
N LYS A 365 24.76 -11.95 59.31
CA LYS A 365 24.29 -11.26 58.10
C LYS A 365 23.16 -10.28 58.38
N ASP A 366 22.28 -10.59 59.34
CA ASP A 366 21.12 -9.76 59.68
C ASP A 366 21.41 -8.67 60.73
N THR A 367 22.37 -8.88 61.64
CA THR A 367 22.72 -7.86 62.66
C THR A 367 23.60 -6.73 62.12
N GLY A 368 24.14 -6.85 60.91
CA GLY A 368 25.10 -5.88 60.37
C GLY A 368 26.31 -5.68 61.27
N ALA A 369 26.55 -6.58 62.24
CA ALA A 369 27.78 -6.62 63.00
C ALA A 369 28.88 -6.81 61.97
N ALA A 370 29.80 -5.84 61.94
CA ALA A 370 30.98 -5.87 61.10
C ALA A 370 31.50 -7.30 61.10
N VAL A 371 31.64 -7.88 59.91
CA VAL A 371 32.39 -9.11 59.73
C VAL A 371 33.65 -8.89 60.55
N GLU A 372 33.80 -9.57 61.68
CA GLU A 372 35.09 -9.65 62.35
C GLU A 372 36.03 -10.02 61.21
N GLU A 373 36.92 -9.10 60.86
CA GLU A 373 38.04 -9.40 59.98
C GLU A 373 38.75 -10.54 60.71
N LYS A 374 38.37 -11.78 60.37
CA LYS A 374 39.12 -12.94 60.78
C LYS A 374 40.50 -12.66 60.23
N GLU A 375 41.45 -12.50 61.16
CA GLU A 375 42.84 -12.22 60.82
C GLU A 375 43.23 -13.12 59.64
N PRO A 376 43.88 -12.55 58.61
CA PRO A 376 44.18 -13.28 57.39
C PRO A 376 44.78 -14.64 57.77
N PRO A 377 44.24 -15.76 57.24
CA PRO A 377 44.68 -17.07 57.66
C PRO A 377 46.19 -17.17 57.47
N THR A 378 46.92 -17.31 58.57
CA THR A 378 48.37 -17.45 58.55
C THR A 378 48.68 -18.89 58.13
N PHE A 379 49.67 -19.07 57.25
CA PHE A 379 50.07 -20.38 56.71
C PHE A 379 51.52 -20.69 57.10
N PRO A 380 51.81 -20.99 58.39
CA PRO A 380 53.18 -20.99 58.93
C PRO A 380 54.09 -22.07 58.33
N LEU A 381 53.51 -23.16 57.80
CA LEU A 381 54.29 -24.27 57.21
C LEU A 381 54.67 -24.03 55.75
N VAL A 382 54.10 -23.01 55.09
CA VAL A 382 54.40 -22.68 53.69
C VAL A 382 55.79 -22.05 53.55
N ASP A 383 56.24 -21.33 54.58
CA ASP A 383 57.48 -20.53 54.58
C ASP A 383 58.71 -21.28 55.13
N LEU A 384 58.54 -22.52 55.62
CA LEU A 384 59.63 -23.38 56.12
C LEU A 384 60.22 -24.25 54.99
N PRO A 385 61.57 -24.37 54.86
CA PRO A 385 62.22 -25.22 53.85
C PRO A 385 61.87 -26.71 54.01
N ASP A 386 61.69 -27.44 52.90
CA ASP A 386 61.20 -28.82 52.90
C ASP A 386 62.10 -29.83 53.65
N GLU A 387 63.34 -29.47 53.96
CA GLU A 387 64.35 -30.30 54.64
C GLU A 387 64.13 -30.40 56.17
N GLU A 388 63.35 -29.47 56.75
CA GLU A 388 63.09 -29.40 58.19
C GLU A 388 61.72 -29.99 58.59
N LEU A 389 60.93 -30.48 57.63
CA LEU A 389 59.58 -30.99 57.87
C LEU A 389 59.54 -32.53 57.93
N THR A 390 58.86 -33.08 58.93
CA THR A 390 58.47 -34.49 58.96
C THR A 390 57.47 -34.83 57.84
N GLU A 391 57.35 -36.11 57.50
CA GLU A 391 56.51 -36.58 56.38
C GLU A 391 55.02 -36.21 56.53
N GLU A 392 54.52 -36.14 57.77
CA GLU A 392 53.18 -35.64 58.11
C GLU A 392 53.06 -34.11 57.88
N GLN A 393 54.09 -33.35 58.25
CA GLN A 393 54.12 -31.89 58.07
C GLN A 393 54.21 -31.49 56.59
N ARG A 394 54.82 -32.30 55.72
CA ARG A 394 54.80 -32.08 54.26
C ARG A 394 53.41 -32.26 53.64
N GLN A 395 52.60 -33.18 54.14
CA GLN A 395 51.21 -33.33 53.69
C GLN A 395 50.34 -32.14 54.13
N GLU A 396 50.56 -31.65 55.35
CA GLU A 396 49.89 -30.45 55.88
C GLU A 396 50.32 -29.18 55.13
N LYS A 397 51.61 -29.05 54.79
CA LYS A 397 52.13 -27.99 53.92
C LYS A 397 51.44 -27.98 52.56
N ARG A 398 51.27 -29.13 51.90
CA ARG A 398 50.53 -29.23 50.62
C ARG A 398 49.07 -28.78 50.75
N LYS A 399 48.38 -29.13 51.85
CA LYS A 399 47.02 -28.65 52.14
C LYS A 399 46.99 -27.14 52.39
N GLN A 400 47.95 -26.59 53.12
CA GLN A 400 48.07 -25.15 53.37
C GLN A 400 48.37 -24.37 52.08
N VAL A 401 49.22 -24.89 51.19
CA VAL A 401 49.48 -24.29 49.86
C VAL A 401 48.21 -24.25 49.01
N PHE A 402 47.42 -25.33 48.98
CA PHE A 402 46.16 -25.37 48.24
C PHE A 402 45.11 -24.40 48.80
N LEU A 403 44.98 -24.34 50.13
CA LEU A 403 44.07 -23.41 50.81
C LEU A 403 44.48 -21.94 50.60
N LYS A 404 45.79 -21.65 50.65
CA LYS A 404 46.37 -20.34 50.34
C LYS A 404 46.06 -19.93 48.89
N ALA A 405 46.31 -20.82 47.92
CA ALA A 405 46.01 -20.56 46.51
C ALA A 405 44.51 -20.33 46.24
N SER A 406 43.63 -21.10 46.88
CA SER A 406 42.17 -20.94 46.76
C SER A 406 41.66 -19.62 47.39
N HIS A 407 42.23 -19.23 48.53
CA HIS A 407 41.92 -17.96 49.19
C HIS A 407 42.43 -16.77 48.38
N GLU A 408 43.68 -16.81 47.90
CA GLU A 408 44.27 -15.76 47.07
C GLU A 408 43.57 -15.58 45.71
N ALA A 409 43.04 -16.65 45.11
CA ALA A 409 42.27 -16.57 43.87
C ALA A 409 40.91 -15.88 44.08
N ARG A 410 40.23 -16.15 45.19
CA ARG A 410 38.95 -15.50 45.55
C ARG A 410 39.14 -14.03 45.91
N GLU A 411 40.20 -13.70 46.61
CA GLU A 411 40.59 -12.33 46.93
C GLU A 411 40.95 -11.55 45.66
N ARG A 412 41.70 -12.14 44.72
CA ARG A 412 41.97 -11.52 43.42
C ARG A 412 40.71 -11.27 42.61
N ALA A 413 39.81 -12.23 42.49
CA ALA A 413 38.56 -12.05 41.75
C ALA A 413 37.62 -11.01 42.40
N ARG A 414 37.55 -10.95 43.74
CA ARG A 414 36.79 -9.91 44.46
C ARG A 414 37.43 -8.54 44.28
N ALA A 415 38.74 -8.45 44.45
CA ALA A 415 39.49 -7.21 44.29
C ALA A 415 39.44 -6.70 42.84
N GLU A 416 39.44 -7.58 41.84
CA GLU A 416 39.32 -7.21 40.42
C GLU A 416 37.94 -6.63 40.11
N LYS A 417 36.87 -7.31 40.55
CA LYS A 417 35.49 -6.82 40.40
C LYS A 417 35.22 -5.52 41.16
N GLU A 418 35.84 -5.35 42.33
CA GLU A 418 35.75 -4.12 43.11
C GLU A 418 36.57 -2.99 42.48
N LYS A 419 37.77 -3.27 41.96
CA LYS A 419 38.56 -2.31 41.18
C LYS A 419 37.85 -1.88 39.91
N GLU A 420 37.18 -2.79 39.21
CA GLU A 420 36.39 -2.48 38.02
C GLU A 420 35.20 -1.57 38.36
N ARG A 421 34.49 -1.87 39.46
CA ARG A 421 33.42 -1.00 39.97
C ARG A 421 33.93 0.39 40.38
N MET A 422 35.04 0.45 41.11
CA MET A 422 35.68 1.73 41.50
C MET A 422 36.18 2.52 40.29
N ARG A 423 36.72 1.85 39.26
CA ARG A 423 37.10 2.48 37.99
C ARG A 423 35.87 3.06 37.29
N PHE A 424 34.77 2.32 37.25
CA PHE A 424 33.53 2.80 36.65
C PHE A 424 32.95 4.01 37.40
N GLU A 425 32.96 3.97 38.73
CA GLU A 425 32.52 5.07 39.59
C GLU A 425 33.42 6.31 39.47
N GLU A 426 34.74 6.14 39.39
CA GLU A 426 35.69 7.23 39.18
C GLU A 426 35.55 7.84 37.78
N ILE A 427 35.37 7.01 36.73
CA ILE A 427 35.08 7.47 35.37
C ILE A 427 33.79 8.28 35.35
N ALA A 428 32.74 7.82 36.05
CA ALA A 428 31.47 8.54 36.15
C ALA A 428 31.63 9.88 36.88
N ARG A 429 32.41 9.91 37.97
CA ARG A 429 32.69 11.16 38.71
C ARG A 429 33.46 12.17 37.86
N LEU A 430 34.49 11.71 37.15
CA LEU A 430 35.28 12.55 36.24
C LEU A 430 34.48 13.02 35.02
N ASP A 431 33.48 12.26 34.58
CA ASP A 431 32.53 12.67 33.55
C ASP A 431 31.58 13.77 34.07
N ASP A 432 31.07 13.63 35.30
CA ASP A 432 30.25 14.64 35.96
C ASP A 432 31.01 15.95 36.25
N GLU A 433 32.28 15.86 36.67
CA GLU A 433 33.15 17.02 36.86
C GLU A 433 33.42 17.73 35.53
N ARG A 434 33.65 16.99 34.44
CA ARG A 434 33.83 17.55 33.09
C ARG A 434 32.57 18.21 32.55
N ARG A 435 31.41 17.59 32.75
CA ARG A 435 30.10 18.16 32.40
C ARG A 435 29.87 19.52 33.07
N THR A 436 30.35 19.69 34.30
CA THR A 436 30.15 20.92 35.07
C THR A 436 31.14 22.02 34.67
N ASN A 437 32.40 21.67 34.38
CA ASN A 437 33.47 22.65 34.13
C ASN A 437 33.69 22.98 32.65
N HIS A 438 33.40 22.05 31.73
CA HIS A 438 33.66 22.18 30.28
C HIS A 438 32.51 21.58 29.45
N PHE A 439 31.29 22.09 29.65
CA PHE A 439 30.06 21.56 29.04
C PHE A 439 30.13 21.45 27.50
N ASP A 440 30.63 22.48 26.80
CA ASP A 440 30.67 22.51 25.33
C ASP A 440 31.62 21.46 24.74
N GLN A 441 32.77 21.22 25.38
CA GLN A 441 33.74 20.20 24.95
C GLN A 441 33.20 18.79 25.21
N TRP A 442 32.60 18.58 26.39
CA TRP A 442 31.95 17.32 26.75
C TRP A 442 30.81 16.99 25.77
N LEU A 443 29.99 17.98 25.40
CA LEU A 443 28.92 17.80 24.44
C LEU A 443 29.45 17.45 23.04
N ALA A 444 30.52 18.10 22.59
CA ALA A 444 31.15 17.80 21.30
C ALA A 444 31.75 16.38 21.26
N GLU A 445 32.41 15.93 22.34
CA GLU A 445 32.89 14.55 22.46
C GLU A 445 31.74 13.54 22.45
N LEU A 446 30.64 13.83 23.14
CA LEU A 446 29.45 12.98 23.16
C LEU A 446 28.80 12.87 21.77
N GLN A 447 28.72 13.98 21.03
CA GLN A 447 28.28 14.00 19.63
C GLN A 447 29.22 13.20 18.73
N GLY A 448 30.54 13.32 18.92
CA GLY A 448 31.56 12.54 18.21
C GLY A 448 31.39 11.03 18.41
N LYS A 449 31.30 10.58 19.66
CA LYS A 449 31.08 9.16 20.01
C LYS A 449 29.81 8.60 19.41
N ARG A 450 28.72 9.38 19.39
CA ARG A 450 27.46 8.99 18.72
C ARG A 450 27.69 8.78 17.22
N ASN A 451 28.37 9.70 16.55
CA ASN A 451 28.61 9.62 15.11
C ASN A 451 29.56 8.46 14.76
N GLU A 452 30.56 8.18 15.60
CA GLU A 452 31.41 6.99 15.46
C GLU A 452 30.61 5.69 15.59
N ALA A 453 29.70 5.60 16.57
CA ALA A 453 28.81 4.44 16.70
C ALA A 453 27.91 4.25 15.47
N ILE A 454 27.37 5.33 14.90
CA ILE A 454 26.60 5.26 13.65
C ILE A 454 27.47 4.81 12.48
N ASN A 455 28.70 5.34 12.36
CA ASN A 455 29.62 4.94 11.29
C ASN A 455 29.95 3.45 11.38
N ARG A 456 30.19 2.90 12.58
CA ARG A 456 30.39 1.46 12.79
C ARG A 456 29.19 0.64 12.30
N ILE A 457 27.98 1.03 12.69
CA ILE A 457 26.73 0.39 12.26
C ILE A 457 26.56 0.46 10.73
N GLU A 458 26.83 1.62 10.12
CA GLU A 458 26.70 1.81 8.67
C GLU A 458 27.75 1.02 7.88
N GLU A 459 29.00 0.99 8.34
CA GLU A 459 30.09 0.20 7.75
C GLU A 459 29.78 -1.29 7.80
N ARG A 460 29.28 -1.81 8.92
CA ARG A 460 28.85 -3.22 9.02
C ARG A 460 27.67 -3.52 8.11
N ARG A 461 26.66 -2.65 8.05
CA ARG A 461 25.54 -2.79 7.10
C ARG A 461 25.99 -2.72 5.64
N ALA A 462 26.98 -1.90 5.32
CA ALA A 462 27.58 -1.84 3.99
C ALA A 462 28.32 -3.15 3.66
N ARG A 463 29.16 -3.63 4.57
CA ARG A 463 29.86 -4.93 4.46
C ARG A 463 28.86 -6.07 4.23
N ARG A 464 27.76 -6.11 4.99
CA ARG A 464 26.69 -7.12 4.83
C ARG A 464 26.02 -7.06 3.45
N ARG A 465 25.78 -5.86 2.91
CA ARG A 465 25.23 -5.70 1.54
C ARG A 465 26.21 -6.19 0.47
N GLU A 466 27.50 -5.88 0.63
CA GLU A 466 28.55 -6.33 -0.29
C GLU A 466 28.75 -7.85 -0.25
N LEU A 467 28.57 -8.49 0.90
CA LEU A 467 28.64 -9.95 1.04
C LEU A 467 27.46 -10.68 0.38
N ASN A 468 26.29 -10.04 0.30
CA ASN A 468 25.12 -10.58 -0.38
C ASN A 468 25.21 -10.46 -1.92
N ASP A 469 26.08 -9.60 -2.44
CA ASP A 469 26.36 -9.54 -3.87
C ASP A 469 27.39 -10.60 -4.28
N ARG A 470 26.93 -11.62 -5.03
CA ARG A 470 27.73 -12.74 -5.50
C ARG A 470 28.93 -12.34 -6.36
N ARG A 471 28.97 -11.11 -6.91
CA ARG A 471 30.07 -10.61 -7.75
C ARG A 471 31.04 -9.68 -7.01
N SER A 472 30.75 -9.30 -5.77
CA SER A 472 31.58 -8.37 -4.99
C SER A 472 32.96 -8.95 -4.64
N HIS A 473 33.98 -8.09 -4.54
CA HIS A 473 35.34 -8.42 -4.09
C HIS A 473 35.34 -9.10 -2.71
N ALA A 474 34.43 -8.71 -1.81
CA ALA A 474 34.28 -9.33 -0.49
C ALA A 474 33.74 -10.77 -0.57
N SER A 475 32.78 -11.03 -1.47
CA SER A 475 32.27 -12.38 -1.75
C SER A 475 33.33 -13.26 -2.42
N GLN A 476 34.14 -12.67 -3.31
CA GLN A 476 35.28 -13.35 -3.94
C GLN A 476 36.38 -13.70 -2.93
N MET A 477 36.69 -12.82 -1.96
CA MET A 477 37.64 -13.10 -0.88
C MET A 477 37.10 -14.18 0.08
N ARG A 478 35.81 -14.18 0.42
CA ARG A 478 35.20 -15.29 1.19
C ARG A 478 35.26 -16.61 0.41
N MET A 479 34.94 -16.62 -0.89
CA MET A 479 35.06 -17.83 -1.72
C MET A 479 36.51 -18.28 -1.90
N ARG A 480 37.46 -17.35 -1.97
CA ARG A 480 38.89 -17.64 -2.03
C ARG A 480 39.40 -18.22 -0.72
N ASN A 481 39.01 -17.65 0.42
CA ASN A 481 39.35 -18.18 1.73
C ASN A 481 38.72 -19.56 1.95
N ILE A 482 37.46 -19.79 1.55
CA ILE A 482 36.82 -21.11 1.59
C ILE A 482 37.52 -22.11 0.65
N ALA A 483 37.96 -21.66 -0.53
CA ALA A 483 38.70 -22.51 -1.47
C ALA A 483 40.11 -22.83 -0.98
N ASP A 484 40.79 -21.89 -0.32
CA ASP A 484 42.10 -22.09 0.31
C ASP A 484 41.99 -23.01 1.54
N LEU A 485 40.89 -22.93 2.31
CA LEU A 485 40.52 -23.89 3.35
C LEU A 485 40.26 -25.29 2.79
N ALA A 486 39.49 -25.40 1.71
CA ALA A 486 39.21 -26.67 1.05
C ALA A 486 40.44 -27.26 0.35
N ALA A 487 41.40 -26.42 -0.09
CA ALA A 487 42.66 -26.85 -0.68
C ALA A 487 43.67 -27.36 0.37
N ASN A 488 43.53 -26.91 1.62
CA ASN A 488 44.36 -27.34 2.75
C ASN A 488 43.77 -28.53 3.53
N GLU A 489 42.58 -29.04 3.18
CA GLU A 489 42.18 -30.40 3.58
C GLU A 489 43.12 -31.42 2.92
N PRO A 490 43.84 -32.28 3.68
CA PRO A 490 44.68 -33.33 3.09
C PRO A 490 43.77 -34.46 2.59
N GLY A 491 43.13 -34.22 1.43
CA GLY A 491 42.13 -35.14 0.90
C GLY A 491 41.84 -35.08 -0.59
N SER A 492 42.15 -34.01 -1.34
CA SER A 492 41.87 -34.05 -2.78
C SER A 492 42.71 -33.12 -3.67
N ALA A 493 43.79 -33.66 -4.23
CA ALA A 493 44.35 -33.42 -5.58
C ALA A 493 45.71 -34.15 -5.67
N ALA A 494 46.07 -34.98 -6.65
CA ALA A 494 45.55 -35.26 -7.98
C ALA A 494 46.19 -36.56 -8.51
N ALA A 495 45.51 -37.24 -9.45
CA ALA A 495 46.06 -37.79 -10.70
C ALA A 495 45.27 -39.01 -11.19
N GLY A 496 44.97 -39.03 -12.49
CA GLY A 496 44.16 -40.04 -13.16
C GLY A 496 44.86 -41.38 -13.37
N GLY A 497 44.06 -42.40 -13.70
CA GLY A 497 44.56 -43.70 -14.13
C GLY A 497 43.50 -44.80 -13.97
N ASN A 498 43.11 -45.40 -15.10
CA ASN A 498 42.24 -46.57 -15.19
C ASN A 498 42.64 -47.70 -14.22
N GLY A 499 41.65 -48.39 -13.64
CA GLY A 499 41.89 -49.69 -13.02
C GLY A 499 40.80 -50.15 -12.06
N ALA A 500 40.24 -51.32 -12.34
CA ALA A 500 39.19 -51.97 -11.58
C ALA A 500 39.64 -52.50 -10.20
N ALA A 501 38.63 -52.97 -9.45
CA ALA A 501 38.66 -53.92 -8.34
C ALA A 501 38.81 -53.35 -6.92
N GLY A 502 37.81 -53.66 -6.09
CA GLY A 502 37.79 -53.32 -4.68
C GLY A 502 38.74 -54.17 -3.83
N SER A 503 39.13 -53.61 -2.69
CA SER A 503 39.47 -54.36 -1.47
C SER A 503 39.60 -53.42 -0.28
N LYS A 504 39.07 -53.85 0.86
CA LYS A 504 39.16 -53.24 2.20
C LYS A 504 40.62 -53.06 2.64
N ARG A 505 40.93 -51.93 3.30
CA ARG A 505 41.96 -51.83 4.36
C ARG A 505 41.68 -50.59 5.23
N ARG A 506 41.08 -50.76 6.42
CA ARG A 506 41.69 -50.92 7.75
C ARG A 506 42.23 -49.59 8.34
N ARG A 507 41.43 -49.07 9.28
CA ARG A 507 41.69 -48.03 10.30
C ARG A 507 43.04 -48.22 11.00
N ARG A 508 43.93 -47.21 10.96
CA ARG A 508 44.81 -46.79 12.08
C ARG A 508 45.59 -45.53 11.72
N GLY A 509 45.52 -44.52 12.58
CA GLY A 509 46.37 -43.33 12.55
C GLY A 509 45.60 -42.12 13.07
N ASP A 510 45.63 -41.91 14.39
CA ASP A 510 45.54 -40.57 14.98
C ASP A 510 46.59 -39.72 14.27
N GLN A 511 46.15 -38.83 13.39
CA GLN A 511 46.80 -37.55 13.25
C GLN A 511 45.81 -36.59 13.87
N ASP A 512 46.19 -36.07 15.03
CA ASP A 512 45.48 -34.96 15.64
C ASP A 512 45.35 -33.88 14.57
N ASP A 513 44.10 -33.58 14.25
CA ASP A 513 43.71 -32.44 13.47
C ASP A 513 44.03 -31.21 14.34
N ASP A 514 45.21 -30.62 14.12
CA ASP A 514 45.66 -29.42 14.84
C ASP A 514 44.86 -28.16 14.42
N PHE A 515 43.83 -28.31 13.59
CA PHE A 515 42.90 -27.24 13.25
C PHE A 515 42.04 -26.86 14.47
N GLY A 516 42.30 -25.68 15.03
CA GLY A 516 41.71 -25.20 16.29
C GLY A 516 42.69 -25.20 17.48
N ALA A 517 43.96 -25.57 17.28
CA ALA A 517 45.03 -25.42 18.27
C ALA A 517 45.69 -24.02 18.25
N GLU A 518 45.62 -23.32 17.11
CA GLU A 518 46.09 -21.93 16.96
C GLU A 518 44.90 -20.95 16.98
N ASP A 519 45.06 -19.79 17.64
CA ASP A 519 44.00 -18.75 17.76
C ASP A 519 43.53 -18.24 16.38
N ASP A 520 44.36 -18.38 15.34
CA ASP A 520 44.06 -17.96 13.97
C ASP A 520 43.01 -18.85 13.27
N ASP A 521 42.88 -20.12 13.67
CA ASP A 521 41.84 -21.03 13.14
C ASP A 521 40.45 -20.69 13.68
N TRP A 522 40.38 -20.16 14.90
CA TRP A 522 39.15 -19.67 15.52
C TRP A 522 38.69 -18.35 14.89
N ASN A 523 39.62 -17.50 14.44
CA ASN A 523 39.30 -16.29 13.69
C ASN A 523 38.62 -16.60 12.34
N ILE A 524 38.97 -17.72 11.70
CA ILE A 524 38.34 -18.20 10.47
C ILE A 524 36.89 -18.64 10.72
N TYR A 525 36.62 -19.35 11.82
CA TYR A 525 35.24 -19.67 12.22
C TYR A 525 34.44 -18.41 12.55
N ARG A 526 35.06 -17.42 13.20
CA ARG A 526 34.43 -16.12 13.50
C ARG A 526 34.07 -15.33 12.24
N ASP A 527 34.91 -15.38 11.20
CA ASP A 527 34.65 -14.73 9.91
C ASP A 527 33.55 -15.41 9.07
N ILE A 528 33.26 -16.69 9.35
CA ILE A 528 32.25 -17.51 8.65
C ILE A 528 30.92 -17.58 9.45
N SER A 529 30.99 -17.53 10.79
CA SER A 529 29.84 -17.57 11.69
C SER A 529 28.97 -16.33 11.55
N LYS A 530 27.67 -16.54 11.35
CA LYS A 530 26.66 -15.47 11.32
C LYS A 530 26.16 -15.08 12.72
N GLU A 531 26.53 -15.83 13.76
CA GLU A 531 25.96 -15.68 15.10
C GLU A 531 26.62 -14.53 15.87
N ASP A 532 27.96 -14.37 15.77
CA ASP A 532 28.67 -13.30 16.49
C ASP A 532 28.41 -11.90 15.88
N GLU A 533 28.17 -11.81 14.57
CA GLU A 533 27.80 -10.53 13.91
C GLU A 533 26.46 -9.97 14.42
N ALA A 534 25.56 -10.82 14.94
CA ALA A 534 24.28 -10.38 15.47
C ALA A 534 24.41 -9.84 16.90
N GLU A 535 25.25 -10.45 17.74
CA GLU A 535 25.56 -9.96 19.08
C GLU A 535 26.27 -8.60 19.02
N GLU A 536 27.26 -8.45 18.13
CA GLU A 536 27.96 -7.18 17.97
C GLU A 536 27.05 -6.05 17.43
N ASP A 537 26.06 -6.36 16.57
CA ASP A 537 25.07 -5.40 16.08
C ASP A 537 24.16 -4.92 17.23
N GLU A 538 23.77 -5.82 18.14
CA GLU A 538 22.99 -5.47 19.33
C GLU A 538 23.79 -4.58 20.30
N GLU A 539 25.09 -4.85 20.47
CA GLU A 539 25.98 -4.02 21.29
C GLU A 539 26.13 -2.60 20.77
N ASP A 540 26.39 -2.43 19.47
CA ASP A 540 26.51 -1.10 18.84
C ASP A 540 25.17 -0.34 18.87
N GLU A 541 24.03 -1.01 18.66
CA GLU A 541 22.70 -0.39 18.77
C GLU A 541 22.40 0.03 20.23
N ALA A 542 22.80 -0.77 21.23
CA ALA A 542 22.67 -0.41 22.64
C ALA A 542 23.57 0.77 23.04
N GLU A 543 24.78 0.85 22.50
CA GLU A 543 25.69 1.99 22.71
C GLU A 543 25.11 3.29 22.12
N LEU A 544 24.56 3.21 20.90
CA LEU A 544 23.87 4.33 20.27
C LEU A 544 22.65 4.80 21.08
N GLU A 545 21.85 3.88 21.63
CA GLU A 545 20.71 4.22 22.47
C GLU A 545 21.15 4.92 23.77
N LYS A 546 22.27 4.47 24.37
CA LYS A 546 22.86 5.11 25.55
C LYS A 546 23.27 6.55 25.25
N TYR A 547 23.95 6.81 24.13
CA TYR A 547 24.33 8.18 23.74
C TYR A 547 23.12 9.04 23.41
N ASN A 548 22.11 8.51 22.70
CA ASN A 548 20.87 9.25 22.42
C ASN A 548 20.13 9.61 23.72
N LYS A 549 20.07 8.72 24.71
CA LYS A 549 19.48 9.01 26.04
C LYS A 549 20.23 10.11 26.79
N GLN A 550 21.56 10.15 26.71
CA GLN A 550 22.37 11.22 27.31
C GLN A 550 22.14 12.55 26.59
N LEU A 551 22.17 12.55 25.26
CA LEU A 551 21.91 13.73 24.44
C LEU A 551 20.48 14.26 24.60
N GLN A 552 19.48 13.40 24.80
CA GLN A 552 18.11 13.85 25.06
C GLN A 552 18.00 14.69 26.34
N LYS A 553 18.77 14.34 27.39
CA LYS A 553 18.75 15.07 28.67
C LYS A 553 19.48 16.41 28.60
N HIS A 554 20.52 16.52 27.77
CA HIS A 554 21.46 17.64 27.82
C HIS A 554 21.42 18.53 26.56
N ALA A 555 20.97 18.02 25.42
CA ALA A 555 20.87 18.73 24.15
C ALA A 555 19.72 18.14 23.26
N PRO A 556 18.44 18.29 23.68
CA PRO A 556 17.30 17.77 22.91
C PRO A 556 17.22 18.37 21.49
N ASP A 557 17.53 19.67 21.34
CA ASP A 557 17.50 20.39 20.06
C ASP A 557 18.47 19.81 19.03
N TYR A 558 19.59 19.22 19.47
CA TYR A 558 20.56 18.58 18.58
C TYR A 558 19.96 17.32 17.94
N LEU A 559 19.28 16.48 18.72
CA LEU A 559 18.62 15.26 18.22
C LEU A 559 17.46 15.61 17.29
N GLU A 560 16.67 16.63 17.62
CA GLU A 560 15.59 17.13 16.76
C GLU A 560 16.15 17.71 15.44
N GLY A 561 17.26 18.44 15.50
CA GLY A 561 17.97 18.95 14.33
C GLY A 561 18.44 17.83 13.40
N LEU A 562 18.98 16.75 13.95
CA LEU A 562 19.36 15.56 13.19
C LEU A 562 18.16 14.89 12.52
N ASP A 563 17.04 14.74 13.25
CA ASP A 563 15.81 14.20 12.69
C ASP A 563 15.25 15.09 11.58
N ARG A 564 15.34 16.42 11.71
CA ARG A 564 14.95 17.36 10.66
C ARG A 564 15.80 17.20 9.40
N VAL A 565 17.12 17.03 9.54
CA VAL A 565 18.01 16.78 8.40
C VAL A 565 17.70 15.43 7.75
N ALA A 566 17.47 14.38 8.55
CA ALA A 566 17.10 13.06 8.05
C ALA A 566 15.78 13.11 7.27
N ARG A 567 14.76 13.81 7.79
CA ARG A 567 13.49 14.04 7.09
C ARG A 567 13.68 14.81 5.80
N ALA A 568 14.42 15.93 5.83
CA ALA A 568 14.68 16.75 4.65
C ALA A 568 15.39 15.97 3.53
N LYS A 569 16.26 15.00 3.88
CA LYS A 569 16.91 14.11 2.92
C LYS A 569 15.89 13.20 2.22
N ILE A 570 14.92 12.65 2.96
CA ILE A 570 13.85 11.80 2.41
C ILE A 570 12.88 12.64 1.57
N GLU A 571 12.41 13.75 2.13
CA GLU A 571 11.49 14.72 1.51
C GLU A 571 12.08 15.39 0.25
N GLY A 572 13.42 15.47 0.17
CA GLY A 572 14.13 15.95 -1.00
C GLY A 572 14.11 15.00 -2.18
N THR A 573 13.77 13.72 -1.98
CA THR A 573 13.76 12.74 -3.08
C THR A 573 12.50 12.88 -3.94
N THR A 574 12.67 12.83 -5.26
CA THR A 574 11.55 12.90 -6.22
C THR A 574 10.53 11.78 -5.98
N MET A 575 10.99 10.58 -5.64
CA MET A 575 10.09 9.45 -5.37
C MET A 575 9.19 9.70 -4.16
N TYR A 576 9.76 10.23 -3.07
CA TYR A 576 8.97 10.55 -1.89
C TYR A 576 7.93 11.64 -2.20
N ARG A 577 8.33 12.72 -2.89
CA ARG A 577 7.39 13.76 -3.32
C ARG A 577 6.31 13.23 -4.26
N PHE A 578 6.67 12.28 -5.12
CA PHE A 578 5.73 11.65 -6.04
C PHE A 578 4.68 10.82 -5.30
N THR A 579 5.05 10.03 -4.28
CA THR A 579 4.12 9.13 -3.58
C THR A 579 3.42 9.75 -2.37
N GLU A 580 4.07 10.70 -1.69
CA GLU A 580 3.65 11.28 -0.40
C GLU A 580 3.41 12.80 -0.44
N GLY A 581 3.62 13.43 -1.60
CA GLY A 581 3.42 14.86 -1.78
C GLY A 581 4.31 15.71 -0.86
N CYS A 582 3.67 16.61 -0.10
CA CYS A 582 4.33 17.51 0.84
C CYS A 582 4.23 17.05 2.32
N GLN A 583 3.82 15.81 2.57
CA GLN A 583 3.70 15.32 3.95
C GLN A 583 5.08 15.13 4.59
N PRO A 584 5.23 15.37 5.91
CA PRO A 584 6.49 15.13 6.59
C PRO A 584 6.91 13.66 6.59
N ALA A 585 8.20 13.39 6.42
CA ALA A 585 8.73 12.02 6.46
C ALA A 585 8.59 11.37 7.84
N ILE A 586 8.09 10.14 7.83
CA ILE A 586 8.04 9.27 9.01
C ILE A 586 9.40 8.55 9.08
N LEU A 587 10.17 8.84 10.12
CA LEU A 587 11.42 8.16 10.40
C LEU A 587 11.13 6.83 11.09
N GLU A 588 11.65 5.73 10.57
CA GLU A 588 11.55 4.40 11.19
C GLU A 588 12.29 4.34 12.53
N LYS A 589 13.50 4.93 12.58
CA LYS A 589 14.36 5.02 13.76
C LYS A 589 14.74 6.50 14.00
N PRO A 590 13.88 7.31 14.65
CA PRO A 590 14.22 8.69 14.98
C PRO A 590 15.36 8.74 16.02
N ALA A 591 16.24 9.73 15.90
CA ALA A 591 17.32 9.98 16.86
C ALA A 591 16.78 10.53 18.18
N ALA A 592 15.76 11.38 18.13
CA ALA A 592 15.03 11.80 19.31
C ALA A 592 14.03 10.70 19.75
N PRO A 593 14.03 10.28 21.03
CA PRO A 593 13.03 9.34 21.52
C PRO A 593 11.63 9.93 21.37
N TYR A 594 10.86 9.35 20.46
CA TYR A 594 9.55 9.85 20.06
C TYR A 594 8.49 8.80 20.41
N LYS A 595 7.64 9.10 21.40
CA LYS A 595 6.42 8.34 21.65
C LYS A 595 5.27 9.04 20.90
N PRO A 596 4.73 8.44 19.82
CA PRO A 596 3.61 9.03 19.11
C PRO A 596 2.40 9.10 20.04
N ASP A 597 1.71 10.24 20.02
CA ASP A 597 0.40 10.37 20.64
C ASP A 597 -0.65 9.60 19.84
N ASN A 598 -1.81 9.34 20.46
CA ASN A 598 -2.90 8.61 19.80
C ASN A 598 -3.32 9.26 18.47
N ALA A 599 -3.30 10.60 18.37
CA ALA A 599 -3.61 11.29 17.12
C ALA A 599 -2.56 10.99 16.04
N THR A 600 -1.27 10.97 16.35
CA THR A 600 -0.24 10.57 15.37
C THR A 600 -0.35 9.11 15.00
N ILE A 601 -0.69 8.21 15.93
CA ILE A 601 -0.91 6.78 15.61
C ILE A 601 -2.04 6.64 14.58
N VAL A 602 -3.17 7.32 14.82
CA VAL A 602 -4.29 7.33 13.87
C VAL A 602 -3.88 7.96 12.53
N ALA A 603 -3.16 9.07 12.53
CA ALA A 603 -2.72 9.74 11.31
C ALA A 603 -1.76 8.86 10.49
N ARG A 604 -0.86 8.11 11.14
CA ARG A 604 0.03 7.15 10.48
C ARG A 604 -0.76 6.00 9.85
N ALA A 605 -1.71 5.42 10.57
CA ALA A 605 -2.58 4.39 10.03
C ALA A 605 -3.43 4.92 8.86
N ALA A 606 -3.95 6.15 8.95
CA ALA A 606 -4.72 6.77 7.88
C ALA A 606 -3.89 6.97 6.60
N ARG A 607 -2.60 7.31 6.75
CA ARG A 607 -1.67 7.59 5.65
C ARG A 607 -1.42 6.40 4.74
N GLU A 608 -1.38 5.18 5.27
CA GLU A 608 -1.26 3.96 4.46
C GLU A 608 -2.46 3.75 3.50
N TYR A 609 -3.58 4.41 3.80
CA TYR A 609 -4.83 4.38 3.03
C TYR A 609 -5.08 5.72 2.30
N GLN A 610 -4.03 6.50 2.05
CA GLN A 610 -4.09 7.72 1.24
C GLN A 610 -3.47 7.48 -0.13
N LEU A 611 -4.04 8.12 -1.16
CA LEU A 611 -3.45 8.24 -2.48
C LEU A 611 -3.14 9.71 -2.77
N HIS A 612 -1.93 9.98 -3.23
CA HIS A 612 -1.55 11.30 -3.72
C HIS A 612 -1.69 11.35 -5.24
N LEU A 613 -2.58 12.21 -5.72
CA LEU A 613 -2.77 12.50 -7.13
C LEU A 613 -2.03 13.78 -7.48
N ASN A 614 -0.95 13.65 -8.25
CA ASN A 614 -0.15 14.77 -8.70
C ASN A 614 -0.03 14.76 -10.23
N VAL A 615 1.02 14.15 -10.79
CA VAL A 615 1.29 14.14 -12.23
C VAL A 615 0.15 13.48 -13.02
N GLU A 616 -0.55 12.52 -12.42
CA GLU A 616 -1.68 11.83 -13.04
C GLU A 616 -2.80 12.79 -13.46
N ARG A 617 -2.95 13.92 -12.75
CA ARG A 617 -4.00 14.92 -13.00
C ARG A 617 -3.89 15.57 -14.38
N ILE A 618 -2.66 15.79 -14.86
CA ILE A 618 -2.38 16.37 -16.18
C ILE A 618 -1.97 15.30 -17.21
N ARG A 619 -1.35 14.21 -16.76
CA ARG A 619 -0.87 13.14 -17.63
C ARG A 619 -1.99 12.29 -18.20
N VAL A 620 -3.04 12.02 -17.42
CA VAL A 620 -4.17 11.20 -17.88
C VAL A 620 -4.95 11.89 -19.00
N PRO A 621 -5.29 13.19 -18.90
CA PRO A 621 -5.95 13.90 -20.01
C PRO A 621 -5.06 14.11 -21.25
N GLU A 622 -3.73 14.16 -21.09
CA GLU A 622 -2.82 14.42 -22.22
C GLU A 622 -2.86 13.31 -23.29
N ILE A 623 -3.36 12.11 -22.97
CA ILE A 623 -3.43 10.98 -23.92
C ILE A 623 -4.22 11.32 -25.19
N ILE A 624 -5.19 12.24 -25.13
CA ILE A 624 -5.96 12.65 -26.32
C ILE A 624 -5.13 13.50 -27.29
N PHE A 625 -4.16 14.25 -26.76
CA PHE A 625 -3.22 15.06 -27.54
C PHE A 625 -1.99 14.24 -27.95
N ARG A 626 -1.54 13.32 -27.08
CA ARG A 626 -0.40 12.42 -27.31
C ARG A 626 -0.80 10.95 -27.08
N PRO A 627 -1.48 10.29 -28.04
CA PRO A 627 -1.90 8.89 -27.92
C PRO A 627 -0.76 7.89 -27.69
N SER A 628 0.46 8.25 -28.07
CA SER A 628 1.67 7.45 -27.85
C SER A 628 1.96 7.18 -26.35
N LEU A 629 1.45 8.01 -25.42
CA LEU A 629 1.61 7.81 -23.97
C LEU A 629 0.97 6.50 -23.47
N VAL A 630 -0.03 5.99 -24.19
CA VAL A 630 -0.68 4.71 -23.92
C VAL A 630 -0.33 3.63 -24.96
N GLY A 631 0.65 3.91 -25.83
CA GLY A 631 1.07 3.00 -26.90
C GLY A 631 0.06 2.89 -28.05
N LEU A 632 -0.80 3.89 -28.25
CA LEU A 632 -1.73 3.92 -29.37
C LEU A 632 -1.09 4.61 -30.58
N ASP A 633 -0.90 3.87 -31.67
CA ASP A 633 -0.37 4.35 -32.96
C ASP A 633 -1.43 5.12 -33.75
N GLN A 634 -1.97 6.20 -33.16
CA GLN A 634 -2.90 7.12 -33.80
C GLN A 634 -2.45 8.56 -33.61
N ALA A 635 -2.87 9.40 -34.55
CA ALA A 635 -2.70 10.85 -34.46
C ALA A 635 -3.47 11.43 -33.27
N GLY A 636 -2.89 12.44 -32.64
CA GLY A 636 -3.55 13.21 -31.57
C GLY A 636 -4.71 14.07 -32.10
N LEU A 637 -5.40 14.73 -31.17
CA LEU A 637 -6.53 15.60 -31.49
C LEU A 637 -6.15 16.74 -32.45
N LEU A 638 -5.00 17.38 -32.25
CA LEU A 638 -4.53 18.49 -33.09
C LEU A 638 -4.30 18.06 -34.54
N GLU A 639 -3.51 17.01 -34.75
CA GLU A 639 -3.23 16.44 -36.07
C GLU A 639 -4.52 15.97 -36.77
N THR A 640 -5.46 15.43 -35.98
CA THR A 640 -6.77 15.02 -36.48
C THR A 640 -7.59 16.21 -37.00
N VAL A 641 -7.61 17.31 -36.23
CA VAL A 641 -8.26 18.57 -36.64
C VAL A 641 -7.59 19.14 -37.89
N GLU A 642 -6.25 19.18 -37.93
CA GLU A 642 -5.49 19.66 -39.08
C GLU A 642 -5.81 18.86 -40.35
N GLY A 643 -5.84 17.53 -40.25
CA GLY A 643 -6.18 16.64 -41.35
C GLY A 643 -7.60 16.87 -41.88
N ILE A 644 -8.57 17.18 -41.02
CA ILE A 644 -9.94 17.52 -41.42
C ILE A 644 -10.00 18.87 -42.12
N ILE A 645 -9.33 19.89 -41.60
CA ILE A 645 -9.30 21.23 -42.21
C ILE A 645 -8.71 21.14 -43.62
N LYS A 646 -7.59 20.44 -43.78
CA LYS A 646 -6.94 20.20 -45.09
C LYS A 646 -7.88 19.46 -46.05
N ARG A 647 -8.54 18.39 -45.59
CA ARG A 647 -9.46 17.59 -46.43
C ARG A 647 -10.73 18.34 -46.80
N ALA A 648 -11.28 19.15 -45.90
CA ALA A 648 -12.44 19.98 -46.17
C ALA A 648 -12.12 21.20 -47.04
N GLY A 649 -10.85 21.63 -47.09
CA GLY A 649 -10.43 22.85 -47.79
C GLY A 649 -11.03 24.12 -47.19
N ARG A 650 -11.40 24.10 -45.90
CA ARG A 650 -12.15 25.17 -45.24
C ARG A 650 -11.56 25.47 -43.85
N ALA A 651 -10.65 26.42 -43.78
CA ALA A 651 -10.12 26.91 -42.49
C ALA A 651 -11.19 27.59 -41.63
N SER A 652 -12.26 28.12 -42.23
CA SER A 652 -13.38 28.72 -41.50
C SER A 652 -14.11 27.76 -40.57
N LEU A 653 -13.91 26.44 -40.67
CA LEU A 653 -14.48 25.48 -39.72
C LEU A 653 -14.03 25.72 -38.27
N VAL A 654 -12.83 26.29 -38.06
CA VAL A 654 -12.32 26.59 -36.72
C VAL A 654 -12.91 27.85 -36.09
N SER A 655 -13.67 28.65 -36.85
CA SER A 655 -14.38 29.81 -36.30
C SER A 655 -15.57 29.41 -35.44
N ASN A 656 -15.93 28.12 -35.40
CA ASN A 656 -16.97 27.56 -34.54
C ASN A 656 -16.61 26.10 -34.19
N VAL A 657 -15.67 25.94 -33.25
CA VAL A 657 -15.33 24.64 -32.68
C VAL A 657 -16.26 24.36 -31.51
N PHE A 658 -16.99 23.25 -31.59
CA PHE A 658 -17.97 22.83 -30.59
C PHE A 658 -17.49 21.57 -29.87
N VAL A 659 -17.29 21.66 -28.57
CA VAL A 659 -16.81 20.55 -27.72
C VAL A 659 -17.96 19.96 -26.92
N THR A 660 -18.21 18.66 -27.03
CA THR A 660 -19.34 17.96 -26.38
C THR A 660 -18.98 16.55 -25.93
N GLY A 661 -19.80 15.94 -25.07
CA GLY A 661 -19.69 14.56 -24.63
C GLY A 661 -19.20 14.41 -23.19
N GLY A 662 -19.29 13.18 -22.66
CA GLY A 662 -19.00 12.87 -21.26
C GLY A 662 -17.52 12.67 -20.91
N GLY A 663 -16.62 12.55 -21.90
CA GLY A 663 -15.19 12.35 -21.66
C GLY A 663 -14.43 13.64 -21.36
N PHE A 664 -13.33 13.89 -22.07
CA PHE A 664 -12.42 15.03 -21.83
C PHE A 664 -13.09 16.40 -22.02
N ALA A 665 -14.24 16.45 -22.70
CA ALA A 665 -15.00 17.68 -22.91
C ALA A 665 -15.42 18.36 -21.59
N GLN A 666 -15.53 17.62 -20.49
CA GLN A 666 -15.86 18.15 -19.17
C GLN A 666 -14.64 18.71 -18.42
N LEU A 667 -13.43 18.32 -18.82
CA LEU A 667 -12.22 18.66 -18.08
C LEU A 667 -11.92 20.16 -18.14
N PRO A 668 -11.47 20.76 -17.02
CA PRO A 668 -10.97 22.14 -17.03
C PRO A 668 -9.77 22.28 -17.98
N GLY A 669 -9.61 23.46 -18.59
CA GLY A 669 -8.48 23.79 -19.47
C GLY A 669 -8.62 23.34 -20.92
N ILE A 670 -9.56 22.44 -21.24
CA ILE A 670 -9.69 21.88 -22.60
C ILE A 670 -9.94 22.93 -23.68
N LEU A 671 -10.74 23.97 -23.38
CA LEU A 671 -11.09 24.99 -24.37
C LEU A 671 -9.89 25.86 -24.70
N GLN A 672 -9.15 26.30 -23.67
CA GLN A 672 -7.95 27.12 -23.80
C GLN A 672 -6.84 26.34 -24.53
N ARG A 673 -6.64 25.07 -24.17
CA ARG A 673 -5.69 24.19 -24.85
C ARG A 673 -6.04 24.01 -26.32
N LEU A 674 -7.30 23.69 -26.64
CA LEU A 674 -7.74 23.56 -28.03
C LEU A 674 -7.58 24.85 -28.82
N GLU A 675 -7.91 25.99 -28.25
CA GLU A 675 -7.72 27.28 -28.91
C GLU A 675 -6.24 27.55 -29.21
N TRP A 676 -5.36 27.30 -28.24
CA TRP A 676 -3.92 27.47 -28.38
C TRP A 676 -3.33 26.53 -29.43
N ASP A 677 -3.66 25.24 -29.36
CA ASP A 677 -3.21 24.22 -30.29
C ASP A 677 -3.70 24.52 -31.71
N ILE A 678 -4.99 24.85 -31.89
CA ILE A 678 -5.54 25.19 -33.21
C ILE A 678 -4.88 26.45 -33.78
N ARG A 679 -4.57 27.46 -32.95
CA ARG A 679 -3.87 28.68 -33.38
C ARG A 679 -2.52 28.37 -34.02
N SER A 680 -1.83 27.31 -33.58
CA SER A 680 -0.52 26.91 -34.11
C SER A 680 -0.57 26.35 -35.53
N ILE A 681 -1.73 25.83 -35.98
CA ILE A 681 -1.89 25.15 -37.27
C ILE A 681 -2.69 25.97 -38.31
N VAL A 682 -3.27 27.11 -37.93
CA VAL A 682 -4.04 27.99 -38.83
C VAL A 682 -3.35 29.34 -39.02
N PRO A 683 -3.61 30.08 -40.13
CA PRO A 683 -3.08 31.42 -40.31
C PRO A 683 -3.44 32.37 -39.16
N VAL A 684 -2.54 33.29 -38.82
CA VAL A 684 -2.60 34.16 -37.63
C VAL A 684 -3.94 34.89 -37.50
N ASP A 685 -4.49 35.41 -38.61
CA ASP A 685 -5.73 36.20 -38.60
C ASP A 685 -7.02 35.37 -38.66
N THR A 686 -6.93 34.04 -38.66
CA THR A 686 -8.11 33.17 -38.70
C THR A 686 -8.91 33.34 -37.41
N PRO A 687 -10.21 33.67 -37.45
CA PRO A 687 -11.04 33.71 -36.25
C PRO A 687 -11.19 32.28 -35.71
N ILE A 688 -10.87 32.10 -34.42
CA ILE A 688 -11.06 30.84 -33.70
C ILE A 688 -12.08 31.11 -32.60
N ALA A 689 -13.10 30.26 -32.49
CA ALA A 689 -14.02 30.30 -31.36
C ALA A 689 -14.28 28.86 -30.90
N VAL A 690 -13.73 28.52 -29.73
CA VAL A 690 -13.93 27.22 -29.09
C VAL A 690 -14.99 27.38 -28.01
N ARG A 691 -16.08 26.62 -28.11
CA ARG A 691 -17.16 26.62 -27.12
C ARG A 691 -17.50 25.20 -26.72
N ARG A 692 -17.84 25.04 -25.44
CA ARG A 692 -18.38 23.81 -24.89
C ARG A 692 -19.89 23.80 -24.98
N ALA A 693 -20.49 22.61 -25.06
CA ALA A 693 -21.91 22.40 -24.83
C ALA A 693 -22.34 22.94 -23.45
N ALA A 694 -23.57 23.43 -23.34
CA ALA A 694 -24.12 23.92 -22.07
C ALA A 694 -24.24 22.78 -21.04
N ASP A 695 -24.72 21.61 -21.48
CA ASP A 695 -24.69 20.37 -20.70
C ASP A 695 -24.15 19.24 -21.60
N PRO A 696 -22.82 19.00 -21.61
CA PRO A 696 -22.18 18.00 -22.48
C PRO A 696 -22.71 16.57 -22.31
N LEU A 697 -23.35 16.26 -21.17
CA LEU A 697 -23.91 14.94 -20.88
C LEU A 697 -25.32 14.78 -21.43
N ARG A 698 -26.18 15.80 -21.32
CA ARG A 698 -27.60 15.72 -21.69
C ARG A 698 -27.96 16.36 -23.03
N ASP A 699 -27.10 17.22 -23.56
CA ASP A 699 -27.42 18.00 -24.76
C ASP A 699 -27.62 17.14 -26.01
N ALA A 700 -27.05 15.93 -26.08
CA ALA A 700 -27.35 14.98 -27.16
C ALA A 700 -28.84 14.57 -27.17
N TRP A 701 -29.34 14.12 -26.03
CA TRP A 701 -30.75 13.76 -25.84
C TRP A 701 -31.66 14.99 -26.03
N ARG A 702 -31.34 16.12 -25.37
CA ARG A 702 -32.12 17.37 -25.48
C ARG A 702 -32.13 17.91 -26.90
N GLY A 703 -31.04 17.71 -27.66
CA GLY A 703 -30.93 18.10 -29.06
C GLY A 703 -31.81 17.26 -29.98
N ALA A 704 -31.85 15.95 -29.75
CA ALA A 704 -32.73 15.04 -30.49
C ALA A 704 -34.21 15.35 -30.20
N ALA A 705 -34.55 15.55 -28.92
CA ALA A 705 -35.88 15.98 -28.48
C ALA A 705 -36.30 17.31 -29.13
N LEU A 706 -35.44 18.33 -29.06
CA LEU A 706 -35.70 19.63 -29.66
C LEU A 706 -35.81 19.56 -31.20
N TRP A 707 -34.96 18.78 -31.86
CA TRP A 707 -34.99 18.64 -33.31
C TRP A 707 -36.30 17.96 -33.77
N SER A 708 -36.68 16.85 -33.12
CA SER A 708 -37.91 16.11 -33.47
C SER A 708 -39.21 16.91 -33.25
N THR A 709 -39.21 17.86 -32.31
CA THR A 709 -40.38 18.71 -32.01
C THR A 709 -40.40 20.02 -32.77
N ARG A 710 -39.24 20.58 -33.11
CA ARG A 710 -39.12 21.86 -33.83
C ARG A 710 -39.11 21.70 -35.34
N GLU A 711 -38.38 20.72 -35.86
CA GLU A 711 -38.22 20.45 -37.29
C GLU A 711 -39.17 19.32 -37.71
N VAL A 712 -40.46 19.49 -37.43
CA VAL A 712 -41.48 18.42 -37.58
C VAL A 712 -41.53 17.84 -39.00
N ASP A 713 -41.35 18.68 -40.02
CA ASP A 713 -41.37 18.24 -41.42
C ASP A 713 -40.12 17.42 -41.78
N GLU A 714 -38.93 17.84 -41.32
CA GLU A 714 -37.68 17.07 -41.52
C GLU A 714 -37.73 15.75 -40.73
N PHE A 715 -38.24 15.79 -39.49
CA PHE A 715 -38.45 14.61 -38.66
C PHE A 715 -39.39 13.60 -39.34
N ARG A 716 -40.59 14.03 -39.77
CA ARG A 716 -41.53 13.16 -40.50
C ARG A 716 -40.94 12.58 -41.78
N ALA A 717 -40.15 13.37 -42.52
CA ALA A 717 -39.47 12.90 -43.72
C ALA A 717 -38.36 11.88 -43.42
N SER A 718 -37.75 11.97 -42.23
CA SER A 718 -36.69 11.07 -41.77
C SER A 718 -37.18 9.78 -41.09
N CYS A 719 -38.48 9.69 -40.76
CA CYS A 719 -39.05 8.51 -40.13
C CYS A 719 -38.95 7.28 -41.05
N PHE A 720 -38.13 6.30 -40.65
CA PHE A 720 -38.09 4.99 -41.27
C PHE A 720 -39.22 4.14 -40.70
N THR A 721 -40.21 3.78 -41.54
CA THR A 721 -41.43 3.09 -41.10
C THR A 721 -41.29 1.56 -41.18
N LYS A 722 -42.20 0.83 -40.52
CA LYS A 722 -42.28 -0.63 -40.66
C LYS A 722 -42.46 -1.07 -42.13
N GLN A 723 -43.21 -0.31 -42.93
CA GLN A 723 -43.36 -0.58 -44.36
C GLN A 723 -42.05 -0.39 -45.12
N ASP A 724 -41.33 0.71 -44.85
CA ASP A 724 -40.01 0.94 -45.44
C ASP A 724 -39.04 -0.20 -45.09
N TYR A 725 -39.08 -0.70 -43.85
CA TYR A 725 -38.27 -1.82 -43.40
C TYR A 725 -38.54 -3.12 -44.19
N LEU A 726 -39.81 -3.44 -44.43
CA LEU A 726 -40.20 -4.61 -45.21
C LEU A 726 -39.79 -4.50 -46.70
N GLU A 727 -39.77 -3.28 -47.25
CA GLU A 727 -39.45 -3.04 -48.67
C GLU A 727 -37.95 -2.83 -48.96
N LEU A 728 -37.25 -2.08 -48.09
CA LEU A 728 -35.89 -1.59 -48.32
C LEU A 728 -34.84 -2.35 -47.50
N GLY A 729 -35.26 -3.18 -46.54
CA GLY A 729 -34.39 -3.94 -45.66
C GLY A 729 -33.98 -3.19 -44.39
N GLY A 730 -33.47 -3.94 -43.39
CA GLY A 730 -33.15 -3.40 -42.06
C GLY A 730 -31.93 -2.49 -41.99
N GLU A 731 -31.05 -2.53 -42.99
CA GLU A 731 -29.86 -1.68 -43.08
C GLU A 731 -30.13 -0.27 -43.59
N TYR A 732 -31.29 -0.05 -44.21
CA TYR A 732 -31.66 1.23 -44.81
C TYR A 732 -31.89 2.31 -43.75
N ILE A 733 -31.51 3.55 -44.08
CA ILE A 733 -31.85 4.74 -43.30
C ILE A 733 -32.33 5.84 -44.20
N ARG A 734 -33.28 6.64 -43.72
CA ARG A 734 -33.62 7.91 -44.34
C ARG A 734 -32.61 8.96 -43.88
N GLU A 735 -31.95 9.58 -44.85
CA GLU A 735 -30.91 10.56 -44.56
C GLU A 735 -31.51 11.90 -44.11
N HIS A 736 -30.89 12.51 -43.10
CA HIS A 736 -31.17 13.88 -42.65
C HIS A 736 -29.87 14.58 -42.23
N SER A 737 -29.97 15.83 -41.79
CA SER A 737 -28.83 16.69 -41.50
C SER A 737 -27.92 16.16 -40.38
N ALA A 738 -28.44 15.33 -39.47
CA ALA A 738 -27.72 14.71 -38.36
C ALA A 738 -27.54 13.18 -38.48
N SER A 739 -27.95 12.57 -39.60
CA SER A 739 -27.80 11.13 -39.81
C SER A 739 -26.44 10.76 -40.39
N ASN A 740 -26.07 9.49 -40.24
CA ASN A 740 -25.07 8.88 -41.10
C ASN A 740 -25.51 8.91 -42.58
N ARG A 741 -24.54 8.70 -43.48
CA ARG A 741 -24.80 8.59 -44.91
C ARG A 741 -25.15 7.15 -45.26
N TYR A 742 -26.21 6.96 -46.04
CA TYR A 742 -26.56 5.66 -46.57
C TYR A 742 -25.76 5.40 -47.86
N HIS A 743 -25.10 4.25 -47.91
CA HIS A 743 -24.41 3.78 -49.11
C HIS A 743 -25.09 2.51 -49.58
N LYS A 744 -25.70 2.56 -50.76
CA LYS A 744 -26.27 1.37 -51.40
C LYS A 744 -25.13 0.43 -51.78
N PHE A 745 -25.09 -0.75 -51.18
CA PHE A 745 -24.16 -1.80 -51.61
C PHE A 745 -24.54 -2.23 -53.03
N SER A 746 -23.72 -1.86 -54.01
CA SER A 746 -23.77 -2.52 -55.32
C SER A 746 -23.13 -3.89 -55.14
N ALA A 747 -23.89 -4.96 -55.38
CA ALA A 747 -23.41 -6.35 -55.32
C ALA A 747 -22.28 -6.70 -56.32
N ALA A 748 -21.70 -5.71 -57.01
CA ALA A 748 -20.76 -5.89 -58.12
C ALA A 748 -19.27 -5.71 -57.76
N ALA A 749 -18.90 -5.39 -56.52
CA ALA A 749 -17.49 -5.31 -56.14
C ALA A 749 -17.00 -6.64 -55.54
N SER A 750 -16.49 -7.52 -56.42
CA SER A 750 -15.70 -8.69 -56.04
C SER A 750 -14.51 -8.29 -55.13
N PRO A 751 -14.15 -9.08 -54.10
CA PRO A 751 -13.09 -8.77 -53.15
C PRO A 751 -11.70 -9.03 -53.75
N ALA A 752 -11.33 -8.29 -54.81
CA ALA A 752 -10.04 -8.44 -55.50
C ALA A 752 -9.17 -7.17 -55.48
N SER A 753 -9.46 -6.21 -54.61
CA SER A 753 -8.55 -5.07 -54.39
C SER A 753 -8.65 -4.54 -52.97
N LEU A 754 -8.00 -5.24 -52.04
CA LEU A 754 -7.44 -4.67 -50.82
C LEU A 754 -5.94 -4.96 -50.82
#